data_AF-A0A2H0HCF7-F1
#
_entry.id   AF-A0A2H0HCF7-F1
#
_cell.length_a   1.000
_cell.length_b   1.000
_cell.length_c   1.000
_cell.angle_alpha   90.00
_cell.angle_beta   90.00
_cell.angle_gamma   90.00
#
_symmetry.space_group_name_H-M   'P 1'
#
loop_
_entity.id
_entity.type
_entity.pdbx_description
1 polymer ?
#
loop_
_entity_poly.entity_id
_entity_poly.type
_entity_poly.pdbx_seq_one_letter_code
_entity_poly.pdbx_strand_id
1 'polypeptide(L)'
;MKKTIYLLLISFIMVFSATAQWSTDPLTNTVVNNMPGSQATPLIAYDANGNFYIGFFSYEAGNYNVRLQYYNFDGVAQWAAGGILVSNHTQNSSLTIWDLITDNTGNCILAFQDYRNGIGNIYAYSISPSGAFLWGADGIALSNGTDATYLPSLAVTSANNVIAAWQNQGATYREVVMQKITPAGTVLWGSGITYQSGSQSYTAPRLLGVENDQYLMVFYKETGNFPALTRHIYTQKFSAAGAPVWGTDVLVTNSNGISAFAYYPTTASDGSNGVIVAWTDDRNSDNNINAAVNRILSNGTSTWPANGTEVSNINTNSDQNPQIIGVNSSDEVLVTWSKKNGSQSQTAIAGQKFSSTGIPQWTNAGIEFIPMSADVSGTTGGVVFDGTNAMIVYEEYVTSSAYSHIKALAIDNAGSMVWSPTTTLMAGRTTSKVHNVISGLYNDQLIAVWEEGAATDDIYMQNIFTDGSLGIPPISDDATLSDLTVNGTTVDGFNPTVYSYNVPIPTGDPLPITGATASFPLATVAITQTPAVPGTSSVLVTAEDGTTQLTYTINFYVASADALLSDLTVDGITIPGFDPNVFTYDYPVPTGDPIPMVGATPSDPQAEVIITQAIDLPGSATVLVTAEDGTTNNTYTVNYLYTPGTDATLADLLVGGVTVQGFDPMVFEYSYAVIYNNPAPYVQGIPNDPLATVDDTQCLNIPGDAILVVTAEDGITVLTYTVHFYYLGYNATLSDLTVDGVTIPGFDPNITVYQYMVDNAAPVPVVDGTTTDPLAEITITQAPMVPGIATLHVVAEDGVNELTYTVTFFVVGTDATLADLTTDGVTVAGFDPLVDYYEVDVYEGEPIPVIDGTTSDPLATKAVTQATAVPGEGTVLVTAQDGTTQKTYTVHFNLITGIYDEAESQISIYPNPVTERLMVSGLTGTAHLRIVNLVGDQVFFGEVANNQEIILNSLKEGLYFGKIQQQNGTNTTVKFIKK
;
A
#
# COMPACT_ATOMS: atom_id res chain seq x y z
N MET A 1 104.25 1.03 -14.46
CA MET A 1 103.43 0.44 -13.37
C MET A 1 102.65 -0.75 -13.94
N LYS A 2 102.10 -1.65 -13.12
CA LYS A 2 101.57 -2.94 -13.59
C LYS A 2 100.30 -2.78 -14.42
N LYS A 3 100.21 -3.51 -15.55
CA LYS A 3 98.93 -3.85 -16.19
C LYS A 3 98.38 -5.10 -15.50
N THR A 4 97.09 -5.12 -15.19
CA THR A 4 96.36 -6.34 -14.82
C THR A 4 95.14 -6.42 -15.72
N ILE A 5 95.02 -7.49 -16.49
CA ILE A 5 93.84 -7.78 -17.32
C ILE A 5 92.86 -8.56 -16.46
N TYR A 6 91.60 -8.13 -16.41
CA TYR A 6 90.52 -8.94 -15.88
C TYR A 6 89.75 -9.60 -17.02
N LEU A 7 89.50 -10.90 -16.87
CA LEU A 7 88.76 -11.71 -17.84
C LEU A 7 87.27 -11.41 -17.71
N LEU A 8 86.60 -11.08 -18.81
CA LEU A 8 85.14 -11.00 -18.84
C LEU A 8 84.57 -12.42 -18.99
N LEU A 9 84.05 -12.98 -17.90
CA LEU A 9 83.44 -14.32 -17.92
C LEU A 9 81.97 -14.18 -18.37
N ILE A 10 81.69 -14.47 -19.64
CA ILE A 10 80.31 -14.47 -20.16
C ILE A 10 79.62 -15.75 -19.70
N SER A 11 78.84 -15.66 -18.63
CA SER A 11 77.93 -16.73 -18.19
C SER A 11 76.72 -16.79 -19.14
N PHE A 12 76.75 -17.71 -20.09
CA PHE A 12 75.59 -18.06 -20.91
C PHE A 12 74.54 -18.75 -20.02
N ILE A 13 73.64 -17.97 -19.42
CA ILE A 13 72.42 -18.51 -18.82
C ILE A 13 71.52 -18.93 -19.98
N MET A 14 71.47 -20.23 -20.25
CA MET A 14 70.38 -20.79 -21.06
C MET A 14 69.10 -20.69 -20.24
N VAL A 15 68.27 -19.71 -20.58
CA VAL A 15 66.89 -19.66 -20.13
C VAL A 15 66.18 -20.85 -20.79
N PHE A 16 65.88 -21.88 -19.99
CA PHE A 16 64.93 -22.91 -20.42
C PHE A 16 63.55 -22.25 -20.47
N SER A 17 62.92 -22.25 -21.64
CA SER A 17 61.54 -21.79 -21.78
C SER A 17 60.63 -22.69 -20.94
N ALA A 18 60.08 -22.15 -19.85
CA ALA A 18 59.09 -22.84 -19.04
C ALA A 18 57.75 -22.85 -19.80
N THR A 19 57.40 -23.98 -20.41
CA THR A 19 56.16 -24.15 -21.18
C THR A 19 55.05 -24.75 -20.31
N ALA A 20 54.44 -23.91 -19.49
CA ALA A 20 53.11 -24.12 -18.90
C ALA A 20 52.54 -22.73 -18.57
N GLN A 21 51.78 -22.18 -19.51
CA GLN A 21 50.98 -20.97 -19.39
C GLN A 21 49.58 -21.34 -19.88
N TRP A 22 48.52 -20.77 -19.32
CA TRP A 22 47.17 -20.93 -19.85
C TRP A 22 47.13 -20.64 -21.36
N SER A 23 46.65 -21.60 -22.16
CA SER A 23 46.51 -21.42 -23.60
C SER A 23 45.29 -20.57 -23.95
N THR A 24 45.45 -19.70 -24.93
CA THR A 24 44.36 -18.96 -25.59
C THR A 24 43.73 -19.77 -26.75
N ASP A 25 44.38 -20.87 -27.18
CA ASP A 25 43.92 -21.73 -28.27
C ASP A 25 43.29 -23.02 -27.71
N PRO A 26 41.98 -23.24 -27.89
CA PRO A 26 41.29 -24.43 -27.39
C PRO A 26 41.63 -25.72 -28.14
N LEU A 27 42.52 -25.69 -29.14
CA LEU A 27 43.12 -26.89 -29.72
C LEU A 27 44.41 -27.32 -29.01
N THR A 28 44.95 -26.50 -28.11
CA THR A 28 46.23 -26.72 -27.40
C THR A 28 46.11 -26.47 -25.89
N ASN A 29 45.12 -27.10 -25.25
CA ASN A 29 44.91 -27.04 -23.80
C ASN A 29 46.11 -27.55 -22.98
N THR A 30 46.21 -27.10 -21.72
CA THR A 30 47.35 -27.40 -20.85
C THR A 30 47.34 -28.86 -20.38
N VAL A 31 48.44 -29.58 -20.61
CA VAL A 31 48.61 -30.96 -20.12
C VAL A 31 48.92 -30.95 -18.63
N VAL A 32 48.15 -31.71 -17.84
CA VAL A 32 48.43 -31.96 -16.41
C VAL A 32 49.31 -33.21 -16.25
N ASN A 33 48.96 -34.30 -16.92
CA ASN A 33 49.76 -35.53 -16.94
C ASN A 33 49.50 -36.33 -18.22
N ASN A 34 50.57 -36.71 -18.91
CA ASN A 34 50.60 -37.60 -20.08
C ASN A 34 51.64 -38.73 -19.94
N MET A 35 51.75 -39.31 -18.74
CA MET A 35 52.63 -40.44 -18.46
C MET A 35 52.10 -41.72 -19.11
N PRO A 36 52.98 -42.68 -19.48
CA PRO A 36 52.54 -43.92 -20.14
C PRO A 36 51.58 -44.77 -19.29
N GLY A 37 50.30 -44.73 -19.64
CA GLY A 37 49.19 -45.38 -18.94
C GLY A 37 47.94 -44.51 -19.00
N SER A 38 46.77 -45.07 -18.67
CA SER A 38 45.55 -44.26 -18.47
C SER A 38 45.70 -43.44 -17.19
N GLN A 39 45.43 -42.14 -17.29
CA GLN A 39 45.22 -41.23 -16.17
C GLN A 39 43.70 -41.11 -15.97
N ALA A 40 43.23 -41.11 -14.72
CA ALA A 40 41.81 -41.30 -14.42
C ALA A 40 41.32 -40.52 -13.20
N THR A 41 40.02 -40.21 -13.23
CA THR A 41 39.19 -39.55 -12.21
C THR A 41 39.80 -38.29 -11.59
N PRO A 42 40.08 -37.24 -12.41
CA PRO A 42 40.67 -36.00 -11.92
C PRO A 42 39.74 -35.26 -10.94
N LEU A 43 40.34 -34.60 -9.96
CA LEU A 43 39.70 -33.65 -9.04
C LEU A 43 40.55 -32.37 -8.94
N ILE A 44 39.89 -31.23 -8.73
CA ILE A 44 40.52 -29.91 -8.60
C ILE A 44 40.04 -29.16 -7.35
N ALA A 45 40.95 -28.48 -6.67
CA ALA A 45 40.62 -27.55 -5.59
C ALA A 45 41.56 -26.33 -5.56
N TYR A 46 40.98 -25.13 -5.48
CA TYR A 46 41.70 -23.89 -5.18
C TYR A 46 42.12 -23.85 -3.70
N ASP A 47 43.26 -23.23 -3.40
CA ASP A 47 43.54 -22.64 -2.09
C ASP A 47 43.06 -21.19 -2.02
N ALA A 48 43.11 -20.60 -0.82
CA ALA A 48 42.59 -19.25 -0.56
C ALA A 48 43.30 -18.11 -1.34
N ASN A 49 44.39 -18.41 -2.06
CA ASN A 49 45.17 -17.46 -2.87
C ASN A 49 45.00 -17.70 -4.39
N GLY A 50 44.07 -18.57 -4.82
CA GLY A 50 43.81 -18.84 -6.24
C GLY A 50 44.82 -19.77 -6.93
N ASN A 51 45.83 -20.25 -6.21
CA ASN A 51 46.62 -21.39 -6.63
C ASN A 51 45.78 -22.66 -6.45
N PHE A 52 46.04 -23.73 -7.19
CA PHE A 52 45.16 -24.91 -7.18
C PHE A 52 45.92 -26.22 -7.32
N TYR A 53 45.32 -27.27 -6.75
CA TYR A 53 45.78 -28.64 -6.88
C TYR A 53 44.92 -29.39 -7.88
N ILE A 54 45.55 -30.24 -8.70
CA ILE A 54 44.87 -31.25 -9.50
C ILE A 54 45.40 -32.62 -9.11
N GLY A 55 44.51 -33.47 -8.58
CA GLY A 55 44.80 -34.85 -8.23
C GLY A 55 44.11 -35.83 -9.17
N PHE A 56 44.73 -36.98 -9.41
CA PHE A 56 44.26 -38.01 -10.34
C PHE A 56 44.91 -39.36 -10.04
N PHE A 57 44.30 -40.44 -10.52
CA PHE A 57 44.92 -41.76 -10.54
C PHE A 57 45.72 -41.96 -11.84
N SER A 58 46.81 -42.72 -11.78
CA SER A 58 47.78 -42.90 -12.87
C SER A 58 48.13 -44.38 -13.02
N TYR A 59 47.82 -45.00 -14.16
CA TYR A 59 48.02 -46.44 -14.35
C TYR A 59 49.48 -46.79 -14.66
N GLU A 60 50.29 -46.94 -13.61
CA GLU A 60 51.73 -47.20 -13.68
C GLU A 60 52.04 -48.66 -13.29
N ALA A 61 52.80 -49.36 -14.14
CA ALA A 61 53.33 -50.71 -13.88
C ALA A 61 52.31 -51.79 -13.44
N GLY A 62 51.02 -51.57 -13.71
CA GLY A 62 49.93 -52.50 -13.36
C GLY A 62 49.02 -52.03 -12.20
N ASN A 63 49.31 -50.90 -11.57
CA ASN A 63 48.57 -50.32 -10.45
C ASN A 63 48.09 -48.90 -10.80
N TYR A 64 46.94 -48.48 -10.25
CA TYR A 64 46.56 -47.07 -10.28
C TYR A 64 47.25 -46.33 -9.12
N ASN A 65 48.24 -45.49 -9.39
CA ASN A 65 48.91 -44.67 -8.39
C ASN A 65 48.16 -43.35 -8.20
N VAL A 66 47.99 -42.86 -6.97
CA VAL A 66 47.47 -41.50 -6.72
C VAL A 66 48.60 -40.50 -6.95
N ARG A 67 48.34 -39.51 -7.80
CA ARG A 67 49.25 -38.40 -8.14
C ARG A 67 48.58 -37.06 -7.89
N LEU A 68 49.41 -36.05 -7.69
CA LEU A 68 48.99 -34.67 -7.41
C LEU A 68 49.94 -33.69 -8.09
N GLN A 69 49.39 -32.64 -8.69
CA GLN A 69 50.15 -31.48 -9.17
C GLN A 69 49.60 -30.22 -8.49
N TYR A 70 50.46 -29.24 -8.24
CA TYR A 70 50.09 -27.91 -7.75
C TYR A 70 50.45 -26.86 -8.80
N TYR A 71 49.59 -25.86 -8.95
CA TYR A 71 49.68 -24.80 -9.95
C TYR A 71 49.46 -23.45 -9.29
N ASN A 72 50.12 -22.42 -9.80
CA ASN A 72 49.70 -21.05 -9.47
C ASN A 72 48.51 -20.62 -10.33
N PHE A 73 47.93 -19.46 -10.01
CA PHE A 73 46.79 -18.87 -10.74
C PHE A 73 47.01 -18.72 -12.27
N ASP A 74 48.26 -18.60 -12.73
CA ASP A 74 48.64 -18.48 -14.15
C ASP A 74 48.72 -19.83 -14.91
N GLY A 75 48.41 -20.95 -14.22
CA GLY A 75 48.50 -22.30 -14.78
C GLY A 75 49.92 -22.85 -14.84
N VAL A 76 50.90 -22.21 -14.18
CA VAL A 76 52.29 -22.67 -14.13
C VAL A 76 52.42 -23.77 -13.07
N ALA A 77 52.86 -24.96 -13.50
CA ALA A 77 53.11 -26.09 -12.59
C ALA A 77 54.24 -25.77 -11.60
N GLN A 78 53.97 -25.94 -10.31
CA GLN A 78 54.89 -25.65 -9.20
C GLN A 78 55.78 -26.84 -8.83
N TRP A 79 55.39 -28.07 -9.19
CA TRP A 79 56.22 -29.27 -9.07
C TRP A 79 56.59 -29.85 -10.44
N ALA A 80 57.45 -30.86 -10.46
CA ALA A 80 57.93 -31.49 -11.68
C ALA A 80 56.79 -32.06 -12.56
N ALA A 81 57.03 -32.14 -13.87
CA ALA A 81 56.07 -32.70 -14.83
C ALA A 81 55.63 -34.12 -14.44
N GLY A 82 54.33 -34.40 -14.54
CA GLY A 82 53.70 -35.62 -14.05
C GLY A 82 53.32 -35.59 -12.55
N GLY A 83 53.61 -34.51 -11.83
CA GLY A 83 53.24 -34.31 -10.43
C GLY A 83 54.03 -35.18 -9.45
N ILE A 84 53.75 -35.01 -8.16
CA ILE A 84 54.27 -35.91 -7.11
C ILE A 84 53.46 -37.20 -7.06
N LEU A 85 54.12 -38.29 -6.67
CA LEU A 85 53.46 -39.54 -6.31
C LEU A 85 52.97 -39.45 -4.85
N VAL A 86 51.67 -39.51 -4.65
CA VAL A 86 51.05 -39.50 -3.30
C VAL A 86 50.91 -40.92 -2.75
N SER A 87 50.54 -41.89 -3.59
CA SER A 87 50.47 -43.30 -3.21
C SER A 87 50.69 -44.22 -4.41
N ASN A 88 51.62 -45.16 -4.30
CA ASN A 88 51.74 -46.34 -5.18
C ASN A 88 51.31 -47.63 -4.48
N HIS A 89 50.59 -47.53 -3.37
CA HIS A 89 49.99 -48.67 -2.71
C HIS A 89 48.93 -49.32 -3.59
N THR A 90 48.67 -50.61 -3.35
CA THR A 90 47.74 -51.41 -4.16
C THR A 90 46.35 -50.78 -4.20
N GLN A 91 45.83 -50.55 -5.39
CA GLN A 91 44.45 -50.12 -5.62
C GLN A 91 43.64 -51.23 -6.30
N ASN A 92 42.32 -51.05 -6.33
CA ASN A 92 41.43 -51.91 -7.09
C ASN A 92 41.48 -51.55 -8.59
N SER A 93 41.31 -52.53 -9.47
CA SER A 93 41.12 -52.32 -10.92
C SER A 93 39.85 -51.51 -11.24
N SER A 94 38.90 -51.47 -10.30
CA SER A 94 37.75 -50.57 -10.33
C SER A 94 37.93 -49.49 -9.26
N LEU A 95 38.30 -48.29 -9.72
CA LEU A 95 38.32 -47.09 -8.88
C LEU A 95 36.89 -46.73 -8.43
N THR A 96 36.79 -46.01 -7.32
CA THR A 96 35.52 -45.45 -6.82
C THR A 96 35.68 -43.96 -6.55
N ILE A 97 34.55 -43.27 -6.34
CA ILE A 97 34.53 -41.86 -5.95
C ILE A 97 35.46 -41.65 -4.74
N TRP A 98 36.23 -40.57 -4.82
CA TRP A 98 37.20 -40.09 -3.85
C TRP A 98 37.01 -38.56 -3.69
N ASP A 99 37.69 -37.94 -2.74
CA ASP A 99 37.51 -36.50 -2.45
C ASP A 99 38.86 -35.78 -2.27
N LEU A 100 38.91 -34.52 -2.67
CA LEU A 100 40.09 -33.66 -2.71
C LEU A 100 39.66 -32.20 -2.51
N ILE A 101 40.15 -31.58 -1.43
CA ILE A 101 39.89 -30.20 -1.05
C ILE A 101 41.18 -29.52 -0.57
N THR A 102 41.13 -28.24 -0.19
CA THR A 102 42.21 -27.56 0.53
C THR A 102 41.82 -27.25 1.97
N ASP A 103 42.81 -27.16 2.84
CA ASP A 103 42.66 -26.61 4.19
C ASP A 103 42.76 -25.08 4.20
N ASN A 104 42.37 -24.45 5.32
CA ASN A 104 42.36 -22.99 5.50
C ASN A 104 43.78 -22.36 5.50
N THR A 105 44.83 -23.16 5.32
CA THR A 105 46.23 -22.74 5.16
C THR A 105 46.82 -23.14 3.79
N GLY A 106 45.99 -23.64 2.88
CA GLY A 106 46.36 -23.99 1.51
C GLY A 106 47.05 -25.35 1.33
N ASN A 107 47.01 -26.24 2.32
CA ASN A 107 47.44 -27.63 2.14
C ASN A 107 46.33 -28.41 1.41
N CYS A 108 46.68 -29.22 0.41
CA CYS A 108 45.74 -30.17 -0.18
C CYS A 108 45.43 -31.29 0.81
N ILE A 109 44.14 -31.54 1.05
CA ILE A 109 43.63 -32.69 1.80
C ILE A 109 42.91 -33.61 0.82
N LEU A 110 43.29 -34.88 0.79
CA LEU A 110 42.71 -35.85 -0.13
C LEU A 110 42.44 -37.18 0.59
N ALA A 111 41.35 -37.85 0.23
CA ALA A 111 40.94 -39.13 0.82
C ALA A 111 40.37 -40.07 -0.23
N PHE A 112 40.85 -41.32 -0.23
CA PHE A 112 40.50 -42.34 -1.22
C PHE A 112 40.44 -43.74 -0.57
N GLN A 113 39.83 -44.68 -1.28
CA GLN A 113 39.84 -46.10 -0.91
C GLN A 113 41.16 -46.74 -1.39
N ASP A 114 41.88 -47.38 -0.46
CA ASP A 114 43.18 -48.02 -0.68
C ASP A 114 43.13 -49.51 -0.30
N TYR A 115 43.79 -50.37 -1.08
CA TYR A 115 43.77 -51.83 -0.95
C TYR A 115 45.10 -52.44 -0.48
N ARG A 116 46.04 -51.66 0.11
CA ARG A 116 47.31 -52.19 0.66
C ARG A 116 47.15 -53.33 1.68
N ASN A 117 46.00 -53.40 2.35
CA ASN A 117 45.66 -54.44 3.32
C ASN A 117 44.87 -55.62 2.70
N GLY A 118 44.64 -55.63 1.38
CA GLY A 118 43.81 -56.62 0.67
C GLY A 118 42.30 -56.35 0.71
N ILE A 119 41.85 -55.36 1.49
CA ILE A 119 40.47 -54.85 1.56
C ILE A 119 40.53 -53.34 1.41
N GLY A 120 39.53 -52.77 0.73
CA GLY A 120 39.42 -51.33 0.50
C GLY A 120 39.11 -50.57 1.78
N ASN A 121 40.12 -49.94 2.37
CA ASN A 121 40.03 -49.07 3.54
C ASN A 121 40.19 -47.60 3.12
N ILE A 122 39.63 -46.64 3.87
CA ILE A 122 39.85 -45.22 3.58
C ILE A 122 41.18 -44.76 4.17
N TYR A 123 42.03 -44.17 3.33
CA TYR A 123 43.24 -43.47 3.72
C TYR A 123 43.12 -41.99 3.34
N ALA A 124 43.76 -41.12 4.12
CA ALA A 124 43.80 -39.69 3.86
C ALA A 124 45.21 -39.11 4.02
N TYR A 125 45.50 -38.07 3.25
CA TYR A 125 46.79 -37.39 3.19
C TYR A 125 46.58 -35.88 3.30
N SER A 126 47.60 -35.19 3.81
CA SER A 126 47.73 -33.74 3.75
C SER A 126 49.08 -33.40 3.12
N ILE A 127 49.05 -32.59 2.06
CA ILE A 127 50.20 -32.20 1.25
C ILE A 127 50.30 -30.67 1.21
N SER A 128 51.46 -30.11 1.57
CA SER A 128 51.69 -28.66 1.49
C SER A 128 51.92 -28.16 0.05
N PRO A 129 51.84 -26.83 -0.21
CA PRO A 129 52.26 -26.21 -1.46
C PRO A 129 53.69 -26.56 -1.90
N SER A 130 54.56 -26.90 -0.96
CA SER A 130 55.95 -27.35 -1.19
C SER A 130 56.09 -28.86 -1.44
N GLY A 131 54.98 -29.60 -1.57
CA GLY A 131 54.96 -31.06 -1.79
C GLY A 131 55.31 -31.89 -0.54
N ALA A 132 55.25 -31.31 0.67
CA ALA A 132 55.60 -31.99 1.90
C ALA A 132 54.40 -32.75 2.49
N PHE A 133 54.62 -34.01 2.87
CA PHE A 133 53.61 -34.91 3.44
C PHE A 133 53.44 -34.61 4.94
N LEU A 134 52.42 -33.83 5.29
CA LEU A 134 52.20 -33.36 6.66
C LEU A 134 51.66 -34.45 7.59
N TRP A 135 50.96 -35.44 7.04
CA TRP A 135 50.39 -36.58 7.79
C TRP A 135 51.23 -37.88 7.65
N GLY A 136 52.51 -37.73 7.30
CA GLY A 136 53.42 -38.86 7.06
C GLY A 136 53.38 -39.40 5.62
N ALA A 137 54.45 -40.08 5.21
CA ALA A 137 54.67 -40.49 3.81
C ALA A 137 53.62 -41.50 3.28
N ASP A 138 53.10 -42.37 4.15
CA ASP A 138 52.05 -43.35 3.81
C ASP A 138 50.62 -42.85 4.09
N GLY A 139 50.47 -41.58 4.49
CA GLY A 139 49.23 -40.99 4.97
C GLY A 139 48.74 -41.59 6.29
N ILE A 140 47.49 -41.32 6.64
CA ILE A 140 46.80 -41.92 7.80
C ILE A 140 45.65 -42.82 7.34
N ALA A 141 45.52 -43.98 7.98
CA ALA A 141 44.36 -44.84 7.83
C ALA A 141 43.18 -44.25 8.62
N LEU A 142 42.06 -43.98 7.95
CA LEU A 142 40.82 -43.54 8.60
C LEU A 142 39.89 -44.73 8.91
N SER A 143 39.96 -45.80 8.11
CA SER A 143 39.37 -47.10 8.44
C SER A 143 40.44 -48.21 8.39
N ASN A 144 40.24 -49.27 9.17
CA ASN A 144 41.13 -50.45 9.25
C ASN A 144 40.38 -51.75 9.63
N GLY A 145 39.06 -51.77 9.39
CA GLY A 145 38.18 -52.90 9.72
C GLY A 145 38.20 -54.01 8.67
N THR A 146 37.46 -55.09 8.96
CA THR A 146 37.24 -56.22 8.04
C THR A 146 36.28 -55.91 6.89
N ASP A 147 35.51 -54.84 7.02
CA ASP A 147 34.48 -54.45 6.08
C ASP A 147 35.04 -53.42 5.09
N ALA A 148 34.71 -53.58 3.80
CA ALA A 148 35.17 -52.64 2.79
C ALA A 148 34.43 -51.30 2.90
N THR A 149 35.17 -50.19 2.86
CA THR A 149 34.67 -48.83 3.05
C THR A 149 34.86 -47.99 1.79
N TYR A 150 33.82 -47.27 1.36
CA TYR A 150 33.71 -46.61 0.06
C TYR A 150 33.20 -45.17 0.20
N LEU A 151 33.27 -44.39 -0.88
CA LEU A 151 32.67 -43.06 -0.99
C LEU A 151 33.09 -42.11 0.17
N PRO A 152 34.39 -41.88 0.40
CA PRO A 152 34.81 -40.82 1.31
C PRO A 152 34.34 -39.46 0.77
N SER A 153 33.87 -38.61 1.66
CA SER A 153 33.72 -37.18 1.44
C SER A 153 34.43 -36.42 2.56
N LEU A 154 34.97 -35.24 2.23
CA LEU A 154 35.75 -34.38 3.10
C LEU A 154 35.06 -33.04 3.32
N ALA A 155 35.33 -32.44 4.48
CA ALA A 155 35.07 -31.03 4.74
C ALA A 155 36.12 -30.46 5.69
N VAL A 156 36.58 -29.24 5.45
CA VAL A 156 37.38 -28.49 6.43
C VAL A 156 36.47 -27.56 7.22
N THR A 157 36.64 -27.53 8.54
CA THR A 157 35.84 -26.69 9.44
C THR A 157 36.45 -25.30 9.61
N SER A 158 35.69 -24.37 10.21
CA SER A 158 36.21 -23.04 10.58
C SER A 158 37.40 -23.06 11.56
N ALA A 159 37.74 -24.21 12.16
CA ALA A 159 38.90 -24.39 13.03
C ALA A 159 40.09 -25.11 12.35
N ASN A 160 40.05 -25.22 11.02
CA ASN A 160 40.98 -25.98 10.18
C ASN A 160 41.07 -27.49 10.51
N ASN A 161 40.08 -28.06 11.21
CA ASN A 161 39.99 -29.51 11.34
C ASN A 161 39.39 -30.10 10.06
N VAL A 162 39.87 -31.27 9.66
CA VAL A 162 39.26 -32.06 8.59
C VAL A 162 38.24 -33.00 9.20
N ILE A 163 37.01 -32.96 8.69
CA ILE A 163 36.01 -34.01 8.86
C ILE A 163 36.06 -34.90 7.63
N ALA A 164 36.07 -36.21 7.84
CA ALA A 164 35.93 -37.21 6.78
C ALA A 164 34.73 -38.10 7.11
N ALA A 165 33.90 -38.43 6.12
CA ALA A 165 32.81 -39.38 6.27
C ALA A 165 32.79 -40.35 5.10
N TRP A 166 32.52 -41.63 5.34
CA TRP A 166 32.50 -42.65 4.30
C TRP A 166 31.43 -43.71 4.57
N GLN A 167 31.05 -44.45 3.53
CA GLN A 167 30.15 -45.59 3.65
C GLN A 167 30.91 -46.85 4.10
N ASN A 168 30.56 -47.41 5.25
CA ASN A 168 30.86 -48.79 5.61
C ASN A 168 29.80 -49.73 5.03
N GLN A 169 30.19 -50.90 4.54
CA GLN A 169 29.22 -51.89 4.02
C GLN A 169 28.46 -52.61 5.13
N GLY A 170 29.11 -52.85 6.28
CA GLY A 170 28.54 -53.56 7.43
C GLY A 170 28.17 -55.02 7.17
N ALA A 171 27.68 -55.70 8.20
CA ALA A 171 27.28 -57.11 8.13
C ALA A 171 25.83 -57.33 7.66
N THR A 172 24.95 -56.33 7.82
CA THR A 172 23.50 -56.43 7.53
C THR A 172 22.95 -55.16 6.88
N TYR A 173 23.36 -54.00 7.38
CA TYR A 173 23.03 -52.68 6.86
C TYR A 173 24.31 -51.91 6.61
N ARG A 174 24.29 -51.03 5.61
CA ARG A 174 25.37 -50.08 5.37
C ARG A 174 25.28 -48.94 6.38
N GLU A 175 26.41 -48.37 6.73
CA GLU A 175 26.54 -47.34 7.75
C GLU A 175 27.33 -46.18 7.16
N VAL A 176 27.12 -44.96 7.64
CA VAL A 176 28.12 -43.90 7.45
C VAL A 176 29.04 -43.92 8.66
N VAL A 177 30.36 -43.86 8.47
CA VAL A 177 31.33 -43.65 9.57
C VAL A 177 31.99 -42.30 9.37
N MET A 178 32.03 -41.50 10.43
CA MET A 178 32.63 -40.16 10.43
C MET A 178 33.91 -40.14 11.28
N GLN A 179 34.87 -39.31 10.90
CA GLN A 179 36.12 -39.10 11.61
C GLN A 179 36.51 -37.63 11.59
N LYS A 180 37.23 -37.19 12.63
CA LYS A 180 37.81 -35.85 12.72
C LYS A 180 39.32 -35.92 12.89
N ILE A 181 40.03 -35.12 12.10
CA ILE A 181 41.48 -35.07 12.01
C ILE A 181 41.94 -33.63 12.22
N THR A 182 42.93 -33.41 13.08
CA THR A 182 43.55 -32.09 13.27
C THR A 182 44.45 -31.73 12.08
N PRO A 183 44.85 -30.45 11.91
CA PRO A 183 45.88 -30.07 10.93
C PRO A 183 47.17 -30.92 11.03
N ALA A 184 47.52 -31.38 12.22
CA ALA A 184 48.70 -32.23 12.50
C ALA A 184 48.46 -33.74 12.28
N GLY A 185 47.36 -34.15 11.65
CA GLY A 185 47.06 -35.55 11.33
C GLY A 185 46.54 -36.38 12.51
N THR A 186 46.20 -35.74 13.64
CA THR A 186 45.73 -36.45 14.84
C THR A 186 44.25 -36.82 14.69
N VAL A 187 43.98 -38.12 14.62
CA VAL A 187 42.65 -38.72 14.59
C VAL A 187 41.97 -38.60 15.97
N LEU A 188 40.80 -37.95 16.06
CA LEU A 188 40.19 -37.55 17.33
C LEU A 188 39.08 -38.47 17.85
N TRP A 189 38.39 -39.25 17.01
CA TRP A 189 37.26 -40.10 17.41
C TRP A 189 37.59 -41.60 17.43
N GLY A 190 38.87 -41.95 17.63
CA GLY A 190 39.32 -43.35 17.68
C GLY A 190 39.05 -44.06 16.35
N SER A 191 38.25 -45.13 16.38
CA SER A 191 37.79 -45.86 15.19
C SER A 191 36.80 -45.10 14.30
N GLY A 192 36.36 -43.91 14.73
CA GLY A 192 35.31 -43.13 14.08
C GLY A 192 33.94 -43.31 14.73
N ILE A 193 33.01 -42.41 14.39
CA ILE A 193 31.63 -42.40 14.85
C ILE A 193 30.78 -43.05 13.77
N THR A 194 30.30 -44.27 14.02
CA THR A 194 29.30 -44.94 13.18
C THR A 194 27.94 -44.26 13.33
N TYR A 195 27.39 -43.80 12.21
CA TYR A 195 26.10 -43.15 12.09
C TYR A 195 25.14 -44.01 11.26
N GLN A 196 24.30 -44.74 11.99
CA GLN A 196 23.21 -45.57 11.48
C GLN A 196 22.12 -45.61 12.57
N SER A 197 20.85 -45.74 12.19
CA SER A 197 19.80 -46.10 13.15
C SER A 197 18.65 -46.91 12.56
N GLY A 198 18.19 -47.90 13.31
CA GLY A 198 17.07 -48.78 12.97
C GLY A 198 17.46 -49.90 12.01
N SER A 199 16.53 -50.33 11.16
CA SER A 199 16.66 -51.48 10.26
C SER A 199 16.81 -51.05 8.79
N GLN A 200 17.67 -50.07 8.53
CA GLN A 200 17.88 -49.45 7.22
C GLN A 200 19.36 -49.09 7.00
N SER A 201 19.80 -49.04 5.76
CA SER A 201 21.16 -48.62 5.38
C SER A 201 21.28 -47.09 5.35
N TYR A 202 22.46 -46.57 5.70
CA TYR A 202 22.85 -45.17 5.54
C TYR A 202 24.02 -45.13 4.55
N THR A 203 23.93 -44.32 3.49
CA THR A 203 24.87 -44.37 2.34
C THR A 203 25.15 -43.01 1.72
N ALA A 204 26.21 -42.96 0.89
CA ALA A 204 26.63 -41.80 0.10
C ALA A 204 26.68 -40.47 0.87
N PRO A 205 27.52 -40.36 1.92
CA PRO A 205 27.66 -39.12 2.67
C PRO A 205 28.30 -38.02 1.82
N ARG A 206 27.74 -36.81 1.88
CA ARG A 206 28.34 -35.57 1.36
C ARG A 206 28.48 -34.59 2.52
N LEU A 207 29.69 -34.14 2.80
CA LEU A 207 29.97 -33.19 3.88
C LEU A 207 29.99 -31.74 3.38
N LEU A 208 29.64 -30.81 4.27
CA LEU A 208 29.94 -29.39 4.13
C LEU A 208 30.41 -28.84 5.48
N GLY A 209 31.53 -28.12 5.48
CA GLY A 209 32.03 -27.42 6.66
C GLY A 209 31.18 -26.18 6.95
N VAL A 210 30.91 -25.89 8.21
CA VAL A 210 30.19 -24.68 8.64
C VAL A 210 30.88 -24.06 9.87
N GLU A 211 30.42 -22.90 10.30
CA GLU A 211 31.01 -22.16 11.43
C GLU A 211 31.02 -22.93 12.75
N ASN A 212 31.84 -22.45 13.69
CA ASN A 212 31.97 -22.98 15.06
C ASN A 212 32.47 -24.44 15.11
N ASP A 213 33.35 -24.82 14.18
CA ASP A 213 33.95 -26.17 14.08
C ASP A 213 32.89 -27.29 13.89
N GLN A 214 31.72 -26.93 13.36
CA GLN A 214 30.60 -27.81 13.03
C GLN A 214 30.63 -28.24 11.55
N TYR A 215 29.76 -29.18 11.18
CA TYR A 215 29.57 -29.61 9.79
C TYR A 215 28.13 -30.06 9.52
N LEU A 216 27.74 -30.03 8.25
CA LEU A 216 26.54 -30.66 7.73
C LEU A 216 26.91 -31.97 7.02
N MET A 217 26.00 -32.93 7.03
CA MET A 217 26.11 -34.16 6.24
C MET A 217 24.78 -34.48 5.57
N VAL A 218 24.78 -34.55 4.24
CA VAL A 218 23.68 -35.07 3.43
C VAL A 218 23.95 -36.55 3.14
N PHE A 219 22.93 -37.39 3.20
CA PHE A 219 23.07 -38.84 3.00
C PHE A 219 21.74 -39.48 2.59
N TYR A 220 21.79 -40.67 1.97
CA TYR A 220 20.59 -41.48 1.76
C TYR A 220 20.29 -42.35 2.99
N LYS A 221 19.00 -42.59 3.23
CA LYS A 221 18.52 -43.78 3.95
C LYS A 221 17.94 -44.76 2.93
N GLU A 222 18.35 -46.02 3.00
CA GLU A 222 17.96 -47.08 2.04
C GLU A 222 17.30 -48.28 2.71
N THR A 223 16.27 -48.82 2.08
CA THR A 223 15.68 -50.14 2.40
C THR A 223 15.46 -50.96 1.12
N GLY A 224 15.22 -52.26 1.24
CA GLY A 224 15.11 -53.19 0.11
C GLY A 224 16.44 -53.83 -0.27
N ASN A 225 16.55 -54.30 -1.53
CA ASN A 225 17.74 -54.96 -2.05
C ASN A 225 18.08 -54.42 -3.45
N PHE A 226 19.35 -54.25 -3.76
CA PHE A 226 19.79 -53.82 -5.09
C PHE A 226 19.29 -54.77 -6.21
N PRO A 227 18.78 -54.28 -7.36
CA PRO A 227 18.66 -52.86 -7.75
C PRO A 227 17.36 -52.18 -7.30
N ALA A 228 16.43 -52.89 -6.66
CA ALA A 228 15.17 -52.36 -6.15
C ALA A 228 15.32 -51.80 -4.71
N LEU A 229 16.09 -50.72 -4.58
CA LEU A 229 16.22 -49.97 -3.32
C LEU A 229 15.16 -48.87 -3.21
N THR A 230 14.50 -48.76 -2.07
CA THR A 230 13.77 -47.55 -1.68
C THR A 230 14.74 -46.60 -1.01
N ARG A 231 14.96 -45.42 -1.61
CA ARG A 231 15.92 -44.40 -1.19
C ARG A 231 15.24 -43.07 -0.88
N HIS A 232 15.59 -42.48 0.25
CA HIS A 232 15.16 -41.15 0.71
C HIS A 232 16.38 -40.31 1.08
N ILE A 233 16.35 -38.99 0.85
CA ILE A 233 17.47 -38.10 1.20
C ILE A 233 17.19 -37.41 2.53
N TYR A 234 18.19 -37.41 3.40
CA TYR A 234 18.19 -36.71 4.68
C TYR A 234 19.44 -35.84 4.82
N THR A 235 19.39 -34.89 5.74
CA THR A 235 20.57 -34.14 6.20
C THR A 235 20.56 -33.99 7.72
N GLN A 236 21.75 -33.90 8.31
CA GLN A 236 21.96 -33.70 9.74
C GLN A 236 23.13 -32.73 9.96
N LYS A 237 23.02 -31.90 11.01
CA LYS A 237 24.08 -31.01 11.47
C LYS A 237 24.78 -31.63 12.66
N PHE A 238 26.10 -31.53 12.70
CA PHE A 238 26.93 -32.14 13.73
C PHE A 238 27.82 -31.13 14.41
N SER A 239 27.99 -31.32 15.71
CA SER A 239 28.87 -30.53 16.56
C SER A 239 30.35 -30.86 16.31
N ALA A 240 31.25 -30.03 16.83
CA ALA A 240 32.69 -30.28 16.83
C ALA A 240 33.12 -31.62 17.45
N ALA A 241 32.24 -32.26 18.24
CA ALA A 241 32.42 -33.58 18.86
C ALA A 241 31.72 -34.73 18.10
N GLY A 242 31.12 -34.46 16.93
CA GLY A 242 30.43 -35.45 16.11
C GLY A 242 29.06 -35.90 16.64
N ALA A 243 28.53 -35.24 17.67
CA ALA A 243 27.16 -35.44 18.13
C ALA A 243 26.18 -34.61 17.28
N PRO A 244 24.99 -35.15 16.91
CA PRO A 244 23.94 -34.40 16.22
C PRO A 244 23.50 -33.12 16.94
N VAL A 245 23.16 -32.09 16.16
CA VAL A 245 22.72 -30.77 16.63
C VAL A 245 21.21 -30.57 16.42
N TRP A 246 20.64 -31.13 15.35
CA TRP A 246 19.19 -31.17 15.17
C TRP A 246 18.62 -32.44 15.81
N GLY A 247 17.51 -32.32 16.54
CA GLY A 247 16.99 -33.41 17.38
C GLY A 247 16.53 -34.66 16.63
N THR A 248 16.32 -34.55 15.31
CA THR A 248 16.10 -35.64 14.37
C THR A 248 16.77 -35.28 13.04
N ASP A 249 16.99 -36.27 12.18
CA ASP A 249 17.45 -36.00 10.81
C ASP A 249 16.37 -35.25 10.02
N VAL A 250 16.79 -34.21 9.30
CA VAL A 250 15.90 -33.37 8.51
C VAL A 250 15.67 -34.05 7.16
N LEU A 251 14.40 -34.20 6.79
CA LEU A 251 13.99 -34.81 5.53
C LEU A 251 14.20 -33.83 4.37
N VAL A 252 14.91 -34.27 3.33
CA VAL A 252 15.05 -33.52 2.06
C VAL A 252 14.03 -34.03 1.04
N THR A 253 13.87 -35.36 0.92
CA THR A 253 12.80 -35.98 0.14
C THR A 253 12.51 -37.44 0.56
N ASN A 254 11.22 -37.79 0.62
CA ASN A 254 10.73 -39.17 0.72
C ASN A 254 9.83 -39.60 -0.46
N SER A 255 9.83 -38.87 -1.58
CA SER A 255 8.97 -39.15 -2.75
C SER A 255 9.15 -40.55 -3.36
N ASN A 256 10.24 -41.26 -3.05
CA ASN A 256 10.70 -42.46 -3.73
C ASN A 256 11.14 -42.14 -5.18
N GLY A 257 11.35 -43.13 -6.04
CA GLY A 257 11.81 -42.93 -7.42
C GLY A 257 13.31 -42.66 -7.59
N ILE A 258 14.06 -42.40 -6.51
CA ILE A 258 15.53 -42.26 -6.55
C ILE A 258 16.14 -43.62 -6.90
N SER A 259 16.75 -43.70 -8.09
CA SER A 259 17.38 -44.92 -8.61
C SER A 259 18.49 -45.48 -7.70
N ALA A 260 18.62 -46.80 -7.64
CA ALA A 260 19.76 -47.47 -7.01
C ALA A 260 21.12 -47.20 -7.70
N PHE A 261 21.10 -46.61 -8.90
CA PHE A 261 22.28 -46.19 -9.66
C PHE A 261 22.63 -44.70 -9.48
N ALA A 262 21.83 -43.91 -8.74
CA ALA A 262 22.24 -42.58 -8.31
C ALA A 262 23.39 -42.71 -7.28
N TYR A 263 24.55 -42.11 -7.53
CA TYR A 263 25.71 -42.28 -6.65
C TYR A 263 25.63 -41.43 -5.38
N TYR A 264 25.30 -40.16 -5.52
CA TYR A 264 25.07 -39.18 -4.47
C TYR A 264 24.17 -38.05 -5.00
N PRO A 265 23.51 -37.26 -4.14
CA PRO A 265 22.91 -36.00 -4.56
C PRO A 265 23.99 -34.91 -4.74
N THR A 266 23.74 -33.95 -5.63
CA THR A 266 24.55 -32.73 -5.75
C THR A 266 24.30 -31.84 -4.53
N THR A 267 25.35 -31.31 -3.91
CA THR A 267 25.24 -30.51 -2.67
C THR A 267 26.10 -29.25 -2.74
N ALA A 268 25.54 -28.11 -2.32
CA ALA A 268 26.26 -26.84 -2.21
C ALA A 268 25.96 -26.15 -0.87
N SER A 269 26.88 -25.29 -0.42
CA SER A 269 26.60 -24.33 0.65
C SER A 269 25.53 -23.34 0.20
N ASP A 270 24.67 -22.91 1.13
CA ASP A 270 23.69 -21.84 0.88
C ASP A 270 24.21 -20.43 1.25
N GLY A 271 25.51 -20.32 1.55
CA GLY A 271 26.15 -19.08 2.03
C GLY A 271 25.87 -18.72 3.48
N SER A 272 24.93 -19.41 4.16
CA SER A 272 24.38 -19.05 5.47
C SER A 272 24.41 -20.20 6.50
N ASN A 273 25.42 -21.07 6.40
CA ASN A 273 25.59 -22.31 7.19
C ASN A 273 24.47 -23.36 7.01
N GLY A 274 23.68 -23.28 5.94
CA GLY A 274 22.74 -24.29 5.47
C GLY A 274 23.29 -25.08 4.27
N VAL A 275 22.42 -25.86 3.63
CA VAL A 275 22.76 -26.69 2.46
C VAL A 275 21.65 -26.67 1.42
N ILE A 276 22.05 -26.58 0.15
CA ILE A 276 21.20 -26.81 -1.01
C ILE A 276 21.52 -28.22 -1.53
N VAL A 277 20.47 -28.98 -1.82
CA VAL A 277 20.57 -30.36 -2.31
C VAL A 277 19.77 -30.48 -3.61
N ALA A 278 20.38 -31.00 -4.66
CA ALA A 278 19.72 -31.30 -5.93
C ALA A 278 19.95 -32.77 -6.32
N TRP A 279 18.95 -33.40 -6.91
CA TRP A 279 18.94 -34.84 -7.22
C TRP A 279 17.96 -35.16 -8.35
N THR A 280 17.93 -36.43 -8.77
CA THR A 280 16.97 -36.95 -9.74
C THR A 280 16.13 -38.09 -9.18
N ASP A 281 14.84 -38.14 -9.54
CA ASP A 281 13.93 -39.24 -9.23
C ASP A 281 12.82 -39.44 -10.28
N ASP A 282 12.16 -40.59 -10.24
CA ASP A 282 10.89 -40.90 -10.92
C ASP A 282 9.78 -41.02 -9.85
N ARG A 283 9.53 -39.92 -9.11
CA ARG A 283 8.50 -39.82 -8.05
C ARG A 283 7.07 -40.11 -8.54
N ASN A 284 6.87 -39.87 -9.83
CA ASN A 284 5.67 -40.01 -10.63
C ASN A 284 5.44 -41.46 -11.11
N SER A 285 6.48 -42.28 -11.16
CA SER A 285 6.45 -43.69 -11.62
C SER A 285 5.93 -43.85 -13.06
N ASP A 286 6.28 -42.92 -13.94
CA ASP A 286 5.97 -42.96 -15.38
C ASP A 286 7.19 -43.28 -16.25
N ASN A 287 8.35 -43.56 -15.63
CA ASN A 287 9.68 -43.76 -16.24
C ASN A 287 10.36 -42.49 -16.77
N ASN A 288 9.82 -41.30 -16.49
CA ASN A 288 10.48 -40.03 -16.78
C ASN A 288 11.28 -39.56 -15.56
N ILE A 289 12.61 -39.62 -15.65
CA ILE A 289 13.49 -39.13 -14.58
C ILE A 289 13.48 -37.61 -14.61
N ASN A 290 13.06 -36.99 -13.50
CA ASN A 290 13.01 -35.53 -13.32
C ASN A 290 14.06 -35.10 -12.30
N ALA A 291 14.54 -33.85 -12.41
CA ALA A 291 15.43 -33.23 -11.44
C ALA A 291 14.64 -32.36 -10.45
N ALA A 292 15.04 -32.40 -9.18
CA ALA A 292 14.48 -31.59 -8.11
C ALA A 292 15.56 -31.02 -7.19
N VAL A 293 15.22 -29.94 -6.50
CA VAL A 293 16.11 -29.20 -5.59
C VAL A 293 15.36 -28.75 -4.33
N ASN A 294 16.09 -28.68 -3.22
CA ASN A 294 15.59 -28.25 -1.91
C ASN A 294 16.71 -27.55 -1.12
N ARG A 295 16.35 -26.56 -0.28
CA ARG A 295 17.27 -25.87 0.64
C ARG A 295 16.88 -26.17 2.09
N ILE A 296 17.86 -26.58 2.89
CA ILE A 296 17.74 -26.77 4.33
C ILE A 296 18.60 -25.72 5.04
N LEU A 297 17.96 -24.87 5.83
CA LEU A 297 18.58 -23.76 6.54
C LEU A 297 19.42 -24.25 7.73
N SER A 298 20.34 -23.41 8.20
CA SER A 298 21.32 -23.72 9.27
C SER A 298 20.72 -24.14 10.63
N ASN A 299 19.42 -23.89 10.82
CA ASN A 299 18.60 -24.26 11.98
C ASN A 299 17.87 -25.61 11.84
N GLY A 300 17.96 -26.28 10.67
CA GLY A 300 17.30 -27.56 10.40
C GLY A 300 15.87 -27.44 9.86
N THR A 301 15.44 -26.26 9.42
CA THR A 301 14.14 -26.04 8.77
C THR A 301 14.29 -25.90 7.26
N SER A 302 13.20 -26.10 6.53
CA SER A 302 13.08 -25.74 5.12
C SER A 302 11.88 -24.83 4.91
N THR A 303 12.05 -23.84 4.06
CA THR A 303 11.02 -22.92 3.56
C THR A 303 10.43 -23.39 2.22
N TRP A 304 10.96 -24.47 1.66
CA TRP A 304 10.63 -25.01 0.34
C TRP A 304 9.50 -26.04 0.41
N PRO A 305 8.86 -26.39 -0.73
CA PRO A 305 7.89 -27.48 -0.79
C PRO A 305 8.42 -28.81 -0.25
N ALA A 306 7.54 -29.60 0.36
CA ALA A 306 7.89 -30.95 0.81
C ALA A 306 8.32 -31.81 -0.39
N ASN A 307 9.45 -32.51 -0.25
CA ASN A 307 10.16 -33.23 -1.31
C ASN A 307 10.76 -32.34 -2.43
N GLY A 308 10.99 -31.07 -2.13
CA GLY A 308 11.65 -30.09 -3.00
C GLY A 308 10.79 -29.65 -4.17
N THR A 309 11.33 -28.70 -4.94
CA THR A 309 10.73 -28.21 -6.18
C THR A 309 11.39 -28.90 -7.37
N GLU A 310 10.60 -29.40 -8.31
CA GLU A 310 11.09 -29.90 -9.60
C GLU A 310 11.60 -28.74 -10.47
N VAL A 311 12.65 -28.95 -11.26
CA VAL A 311 13.28 -27.87 -12.04
C VAL A 311 12.44 -27.37 -13.22
N SER A 312 11.48 -28.19 -13.62
CA SER A 312 10.56 -28.04 -14.74
C SER A 312 9.29 -28.82 -14.40
N ASN A 313 8.14 -28.41 -14.92
CA ASN A 313 6.88 -29.19 -14.81
C ASN A 313 6.44 -29.82 -16.15
N ILE A 314 7.38 -29.98 -17.08
CA ILE A 314 7.14 -30.51 -18.44
C ILE A 314 7.46 -32.02 -18.50
N ASN A 315 6.44 -32.84 -18.21
CA ASN A 315 6.53 -34.32 -18.16
C ASN A 315 6.73 -35.03 -19.52
N THR A 316 7.18 -34.34 -20.56
CA THR A 316 7.52 -34.91 -21.88
C THR A 316 9.02 -35.01 -22.14
N ASN A 317 9.85 -34.51 -21.22
CA ASN A 317 11.30 -34.51 -21.26
C ASN A 317 11.86 -35.02 -19.93
N SER A 318 13.00 -35.71 -19.96
CA SER A 318 13.68 -36.20 -18.77
C SER A 318 14.78 -35.22 -18.36
N ASP A 319 14.65 -34.66 -17.17
CA ASP A 319 15.56 -33.66 -16.63
C ASP A 319 16.62 -34.35 -15.74
N GLN A 320 17.85 -34.46 -16.25
CA GLN A 320 18.92 -35.29 -15.68
C GLN A 320 20.17 -34.47 -15.32
N ASN A 321 21.01 -35.00 -14.42
CA ASN A 321 22.27 -34.36 -13.98
C ASN A 321 22.13 -32.88 -13.51
N PRO A 322 21.34 -32.59 -12.46
CA PRO A 322 21.22 -31.24 -11.94
C PRO A 322 22.50 -30.80 -11.21
N GLN A 323 23.00 -29.63 -11.60
CA GLN A 323 24.16 -28.96 -11.03
C GLN A 323 23.73 -27.65 -10.38
N ILE A 324 24.10 -27.46 -9.12
CA ILE A 324 23.80 -26.23 -8.37
C ILE A 324 24.89 -25.21 -8.74
N ILE A 325 24.48 -24.10 -9.35
CA ILE A 325 25.38 -23.03 -9.83
C ILE A 325 25.76 -22.06 -8.70
N GLY A 326 24.87 -21.91 -7.71
CA GLY A 326 25.12 -21.13 -6.51
C GLY A 326 23.86 -20.47 -5.95
N VAL A 327 24.08 -19.54 -5.02
CA VAL A 327 23.08 -18.59 -4.54
C VAL A 327 23.50 -17.21 -5.02
N ASN A 328 22.58 -16.44 -5.59
CA ASN A 328 22.85 -15.08 -6.06
C ASN A 328 22.67 -14.05 -4.92
N SER A 329 23.04 -12.79 -5.17
CA SER A 329 22.93 -11.69 -4.20
C SER A 329 21.49 -11.35 -3.76
N SER A 330 20.48 -11.95 -4.39
CA SER A 330 19.05 -11.84 -4.06
C SER A 330 18.54 -13.02 -3.21
N ASP A 331 19.43 -13.88 -2.72
CA ASP A 331 19.14 -15.15 -2.03
C ASP A 331 18.36 -16.18 -2.89
N GLU A 332 18.49 -16.06 -4.22
CA GLU A 332 17.90 -16.98 -5.20
C GLU A 332 18.89 -18.11 -5.55
N VAL A 333 18.40 -19.35 -5.56
CA VAL A 333 19.19 -20.54 -5.93
C VAL A 333 19.13 -20.73 -7.44
N LEU A 334 20.28 -20.93 -8.09
CA LEU A 334 20.37 -21.23 -9.53
C LEU A 334 20.79 -22.69 -9.76
N VAL A 335 20.05 -23.39 -10.63
CA VAL A 335 20.32 -24.79 -11.00
C VAL A 335 20.31 -24.92 -12.53
N THR A 336 21.26 -25.68 -13.08
CA THR A 336 21.27 -26.14 -14.48
C THR A 336 21.15 -27.66 -14.56
N TRP A 337 20.68 -28.20 -15.68
CA TRP A 337 20.58 -29.64 -15.90
C TRP A 337 20.64 -30.01 -17.39
N SER A 338 20.87 -31.30 -17.65
CA SER A 338 20.80 -31.94 -18.97
C SER A 338 19.35 -32.36 -19.27
N LYS A 339 18.62 -31.55 -20.04
CA LYS A 339 17.22 -31.79 -20.41
C LYS A 339 17.13 -32.67 -21.65
N LYS A 340 16.59 -33.88 -21.56
CA LYS A 340 16.53 -34.85 -22.66
C LYS A 340 15.13 -35.03 -23.23
N ASN A 341 15.01 -35.23 -24.55
CA ASN A 341 13.73 -35.63 -25.14
C ASN A 341 13.25 -36.99 -24.59
N GLY A 342 11.95 -37.31 -24.71
CA GLY A 342 11.39 -38.58 -24.24
C GLY A 342 11.96 -39.86 -24.88
N SER A 343 12.75 -39.75 -25.96
CA SER A 343 13.51 -40.86 -26.55
C SER A 343 14.97 -40.95 -26.08
N GLN A 344 15.40 -40.02 -25.22
CA GLN A 344 16.76 -39.80 -24.73
C GLN A 344 17.83 -39.76 -25.84
N SER A 345 17.46 -39.25 -27.02
CA SER A 345 18.28 -39.18 -28.23
C SER A 345 18.80 -37.78 -28.55
N GLN A 346 18.36 -36.78 -27.80
CA GLN A 346 18.79 -35.38 -27.87
C GLN A 346 18.78 -34.78 -26.48
N THR A 347 19.69 -33.84 -26.22
CA THR A 347 19.85 -33.10 -24.96
C THR A 347 19.83 -31.60 -25.22
N ALA A 348 19.34 -30.82 -24.26
CA ALA A 348 19.49 -29.36 -24.16
C ALA A 348 20.20 -29.03 -22.84
N ILE A 349 20.89 -27.88 -22.78
CA ILE A 349 21.37 -27.32 -21.52
C ILE A 349 20.32 -26.34 -21.03
N ALA A 350 19.68 -26.68 -19.91
CA ALA A 350 18.58 -25.90 -19.35
C ALA A 350 18.92 -25.37 -17.95
N GLY A 351 18.18 -24.36 -17.49
CA GLY A 351 18.31 -23.81 -16.14
C GLY A 351 17.03 -23.23 -15.57
N GLN A 352 17.02 -23.09 -14.24
CA GLN A 352 15.93 -22.55 -13.45
C GLN A 352 16.51 -21.82 -12.24
N LYS A 353 15.98 -20.64 -11.96
CA LYS A 353 16.25 -19.86 -10.76
C LYS A 353 15.07 -20.00 -9.79
N PHE A 354 15.34 -20.12 -8.49
CA PHE A 354 14.32 -20.30 -7.46
C PHE A 354 14.47 -19.24 -6.38
N SER A 355 13.35 -18.75 -5.85
CA SER A 355 13.37 -17.91 -4.65
C SER A 355 13.98 -18.63 -3.44
N SER A 356 14.28 -17.88 -2.39
CA SER A 356 14.62 -18.42 -1.05
C SER A 356 13.57 -19.38 -0.45
N THR A 357 12.35 -19.38 -1.00
CA THR A 357 11.23 -20.28 -0.67
C THR A 357 10.96 -21.38 -1.71
N GLY A 358 11.84 -21.55 -2.71
CA GLY A 358 11.76 -22.64 -3.69
C GLY A 358 10.76 -22.43 -4.82
N ILE A 359 10.28 -21.20 -5.05
CA ILE A 359 9.36 -20.88 -6.15
C ILE A 359 10.18 -20.61 -7.42
N PRO A 360 9.91 -21.29 -8.56
CA PRO A 360 10.56 -20.98 -9.84
C PRO A 360 10.37 -19.52 -10.26
N GLN A 361 11.44 -18.88 -10.76
CA GLN A 361 11.47 -17.45 -11.12
C GLN A 361 11.54 -17.20 -12.64
N TRP A 362 11.88 -18.21 -13.43
CA TRP A 362 11.73 -18.18 -14.89
C TRP A 362 10.51 -19.01 -15.31
N THR A 363 10.43 -19.42 -16.58
CA THR A 363 9.25 -20.17 -17.06
C THR A 363 9.11 -21.53 -16.36
N ASN A 364 7.89 -22.05 -16.35
CA ASN A 364 7.54 -23.41 -15.92
C ASN A 364 8.40 -24.54 -16.52
N ALA A 365 9.05 -24.30 -17.66
CA ALA A 365 9.89 -25.26 -18.38
C ALA A 365 11.41 -25.02 -18.20
N GLY A 366 11.78 -24.08 -17.32
CA GLY A 366 13.10 -23.47 -17.27
C GLY A 366 13.35 -22.49 -18.42
N ILE A 367 14.62 -22.24 -18.70
CA ILE A 367 15.14 -21.66 -19.94
C ILE A 367 16.10 -22.68 -20.56
N GLU A 368 16.04 -22.91 -21.87
CA GLU A 368 17.05 -23.68 -22.61
C GLU A 368 18.10 -22.70 -23.14
N PHE A 369 19.29 -22.69 -22.53
CA PHE A 369 20.42 -21.85 -22.95
C PHE A 369 21.07 -22.39 -24.22
N ILE A 370 21.18 -23.72 -24.31
CA ILE A 370 21.63 -24.43 -25.51
C ILE A 370 20.46 -25.30 -26.01
N PRO A 371 19.88 -25.00 -27.19
CA PRO A 371 18.74 -25.74 -27.73
C PRO A 371 18.97 -27.23 -27.93
N MET A 372 17.89 -28.00 -27.87
CA MET A 372 17.92 -29.46 -27.90
C MET A 372 18.52 -30.06 -29.19
N SER A 373 19.68 -30.72 -29.09
CA SER A 373 20.37 -31.39 -30.20
C SER A 373 20.87 -32.79 -29.84
N ALA A 374 21.14 -33.62 -30.85
CA ALA A 374 21.88 -34.87 -30.69
C ALA A 374 23.38 -34.65 -30.41
N ASP A 375 23.89 -33.45 -30.71
CA ASP A 375 25.27 -33.03 -30.49
C ASP A 375 25.51 -32.46 -29.08
N VAL A 376 24.52 -32.44 -28.17
CA VAL A 376 24.72 -32.01 -26.77
C VAL A 376 24.81 -33.24 -25.87
N SER A 377 25.90 -33.34 -25.10
CA SER A 377 26.11 -34.40 -24.11
C SER A 377 25.39 -34.08 -22.80
N GLY A 378 25.70 -32.91 -22.22
CA GLY A 378 25.11 -32.46 -20.97
C GLY A 378 25.88 -31.34 -20.28
N THR A 379 25.34 -30.85 -19.17
CA THR A 379 26.00 -29.87 -18.31
C THR A 379 27.09 -30.53 -17.45
N THR A 380 28.20 -29.83 -17.22
CA THR A 380 29.25 -30.23 -16.26
C THR A 380 29.04 -29.52 -14.92
N GLY A 381 28.67 -28.24 -14.96
CA GLY A 381 28.43 -27.42 -13.77
C GLY A 381 28.55 -25.93 -14.10
N GLY A 382 28.79 -25.11 -13.09
CA GLY A 382 29.07 -23.68 -13.27
C GLY A 382 29.07 -22.90 -11.96
N VAL A 383 29.17 -21.58 -12.04
CA VAL A 383 29.30 -20.66 -10.91
C VAL A 383 28.52 -19.37 -11.12
N VAL A 384 27.97 -18.79 -10.04
CA VAL A 384 27.48 -17.40 -10.01
C VAL A 384 28.67 -16.44 -9.94
N PHE A 385 28.59 -15.32 -10.66
CA PHE A 385 29.56 -14.20 -10.63
C PHE A 385 28.82 -12.84 -10.66
N ASP A 386 29.53 -11.74 -10.37
CA ASP A 386 28.97 -10.37 -10.22
C ASP A 386 27.73 -10.27 -9.31
N GLY A 387 27.59 -11.20 -8.36
CA GLY A 387 26.38 -11.34 -7.53
C GLY A 387 25.16 -11.91 -8.26
N THR A 388 24.94 -11.65 -9.56
CA THR A 388 23.72 -12.08 -10.27
C THR A 388 23.91 -12.81 -11.60
N ASN A 389 25.09 -12.75 -12.21
CA ASN A 389 25.38 -13.41 -13.48
C ASN A 389 25.81 -14.87 -13.22
N ALA A 390 25.82 -15.72 -14.25
CA ALA A 390 26.26 -17.10 -14.07
C ALA A 390 26.98 -17.66 -15.30
N MET A 391 28.09 -18.35 -15.07
CA MET A 391 28.88 -19.06 -16.07
C MET A 391 28.62 -20.56 -15.95
N ILE A 392 28.29 -21.22 -17.07
CA ILE A 392 27.92 -22.64 -17.14
C ILE A 392 28.85 -23.37 -18.11
N VAL A 393 29.49 -24.44 -17.66
CA VAL A 393 30.36 -25.33 -18.44
C VAL A 393 29.59 -26.57 -18.86
N TYR A 394 29.67 -26.94 -20.13
CA TYR A 394 28.90 -28.02 -20.73
C TYR A 394 29.68 -28.73 -21.85
N GLU A 395 29.18 -29.89 -22.26
CA GLU A 395 29.82 -30.76 -23.25
C GLU A 395 28.94 -30.96 -24.50
N GLU A 396 29.55 -30.88 -25.68
CA GLU A 396 28.97 -31.21 -26.98
C GLU A 396 29.67 -32.42 -27.61
N TYR A 397 28.92 -33.38 -28.15
CA TYR A 397 29.45 -34.47 -28.95
C TYR A 397 29.81 -34.01 -30.37
N VAL A 398 30.89 -34.56 -30.91
CA VAL A 398 31.24 -34.39 -32.33
C VAL A 398 30.61 -35.51 -33.14
N THR A 399 29.48 -35.23 -33.79
CA THR A 399 28.80 -36.10 -34.76
C THR A 399 28.51 -37.52 -34.24
N SER A 400 27.63 -37.63 -33.23
CA SER A 400 27.11 -38.93 -32.74
C SER A 400 28.19 -39.98 -32.39
N SER A 401 29.25 -39.55 -31.71
CA SER A 401 30.41 -40.39 -31.39
C SER A 401 30.81 -40.27 -29.92
N ALA A 402 31.77 -41.08 -29.47
CA ALA A 402 32.37 -40.95 -28.15
C ALA A 402 33.38 -39.77 -28.03
N TYR A 403 33.43 -38.89 -29.03
CA TYR A 403 34.28 -37.69 -29.03
C TYR A 403 33.47 -36.44 -28.73
N SER A 404 34.04 -35.52 -27.98
CA SER A 404 33.34 -34.34 -27.49
C SER A 404 34.23 -33.09 -27.45
N HIS A 405 33.60 -31.94 -27.25
CA HIS A 405 34.19 -30.63 -26.99
C HIS A 405 33.65 -30.09 -25.66
N ILE A 406 34.50 -29.46 -24.86
CA ILE A 406 34.05 -28.69 -23.68
C ILE A 406 33.84 -27.24 -24.10
N LYS A 407 32.70 -26.69 -23.71
CA LYS A 407 32.30 -25.30 -23.94
C LYS A 407 31.83 -24.66 -22.64
N ALA A 408 31.80 -23.34 -22.66
CA ALA A 408 31.17 -22.53 -21.64
C ALA A 408 30.25 -21.48 -22.26
N LEU A 409 29.32 -20.98 -21.45
CA LEU A 409 28.47 -19.83 -21.72
C LEU A 409 28.29 -19.02 -20.45
N ALA A 410 27.93 -17.75 -20.57
CA ALA A 410 27.44 -16.96 -19.44
C ALA A 410 26.06 -16.34 -19.71
N ILE A 411 25.29 -16.20 -18.65
CA ILE A 411 23.94 -15.61 -18.62
C ILE A 411 23.82 -14.49 -17.59
N ASP A 412 22.89 -13.56 -17.86
CA ASP A 412 22.41 -12.58 -16.89
C ASP A 412 21.36 -13.16 -15.92
N ASN A 413 20.91 -12.33 -14.99
CA ASN A 413 19.87 -12.65 -13.99
C ASN A 413 18.48 -13.03 -14.59
N ALA A 414 18.25 -12.70 -15.88
CA ALA A 414 17.04 -13.04 -16.63
C ALA A 414 17.20 -14.30 -17.49
N GLY A 415 18.41 -14.87 -17.57
CA GLY A 415 18.75 -16.02 -18.40
C GLY A 415 19.16 -15.68 -19.84
N SER A 416 19.44 -14.40 -20.14
CA SER A 416 19.93 -13.95 -21.44
C SER A 416 21.44 -14.18 -21.56
N MET A 417 21.91 -14.65 -22.72
CA MET A 417 23.34 -14.87 -22.99
C MET A 417 24.10 -13.53 -23.02
N VAL A 418 25.18 -13.38 -22.23
CA VAL A 418 25.92 -12.10 -22.12
C VAL A 418 27.19 -11.99 -22.97
N TRP A 419 27.80 -13.12 -23.37
CA TRP A 419 29.03 -13.13 -24.17
C TRP A 419 28.79 -12.92 -25.67
N SER A 420 29.82 -12.45 -26.37
CA SER A 420 29.86 -12.32 -27.83
C SER A 420 31.20 -12.83 -28.37
N PRO A 421 31.28 -14.04 -28.95
CA PRO A 421 30.18 -14.98 -29.22
C PRO A 421 29.53 -15.53 -27.94
N THR A 422 28.28 -16.00 -28.05
CA THR A 422 27.48 -16.45 -26.90
C THR A 422 27.99 -17.72 -26.20
N THR A 423 28.94 -18.43 -26.79
CA THR A 423 29.59 -19.60 -26.18
C THR A 423 31.09 -19.58 -26.48
N THR A 424 31.93 -19.80 -25.47
CA THR A 424 33.37 -20.02 -25.64
C THR A 424 33.64 -21.51 -25.78
N LEU A 425 34.44 -21.88 -26.79
CA LEU A 425 34.98 -23.23 -26.93
C LEU A 425 36.22 -23.36 -26.05
N MET A 426 36.15 -24.13 -24.96
CA MET A 426 37.28 -24.34 -24.05
C MET A 426 38.22 -25.43 -24.56
N ALA A 427 37.69 -26.56 -25.04
CA ALA A 427 38.47 -27.68 -25.53
C ALA A 427 37.91 -28.24 -26.84
N GLY A 428 38.53 -27.88 -27.96
CA GLY A 428 38.09 -28.16 -29.34
C GLY A 428 38.78 -29.34 -30.03
N ARG A 429 39.68 -30.07 -29.34
CA ARG A 429 40.27 -31.31 -29.86
C ARG A 429 39.20 -32.39 -29.99
N THR A 430 38.93 -32.87 -31.21
CA THR A 430 37.98 -33.97 -31.49
C THR A 430 38.56 -35.32 -31.03
N THR A 431 38.27 -35.64 -29.77
CA THR A 431 38.82 -36.74 -28.96
C THR A 431 37.79 -37.10 -27.89
N SER A 432 37.91 -38.23 -27.21
CA SER A 432 37.00 -38.52 -26.09
C SER A 432 37.36 -37.65 -24.91
N LYS A 433 36.37 -37.04 -24.25
CA LYS A 433 36.52 -36.35 -22.96
C LYS A 433 35.59 -36.99 -21.96
N VAL A 434 36.10 -37.33 -20.78
CA VAL A 434 35.32 -37.98 -19.71
C VAL A 434 35.77 -37.50 -18.34
N HIS A 435 34.91 -37.74 -17.34
CA HIS A 435 35.09 -37.29 -15.95
C HIS A 435 35.44 -35.80 -15.83
N ASN A 436 34.81 -34.98 -16.68
CA ASN A 436 34.93 -33.53 -16.69
C ASN A 436 34.54 -32.97 -15.30
N VAL A 437 35.44 -32.21 -14.67
CA VAL A 437 35.22 -31.49 -13.40
C VAL A 437 35.59 -30.02 -13.55
N ILE A 438 35.06 -29.18 -12.66
CA ILE A 438 35.34 -27.73 -12.61
C ILE A 438 35.76 -27.30 -11.20
N SER A 439 36.53 -26.21 -11.12
CA SER A 439 36.74 -25.47 -9.89
C SER A 439 35.51 -24.64 -9.49
N GLY A 440 35.56 -24.01 -8.31
CA GLY A 440 34.77 -22.80 -8.05
C GLY A 440 35.29 -21.60 -8.87
N LEU A 441 34.90 -20.38 -8.48
CA LEU A 441 35.43 -19.14 -9.04
C LEU A 441 36.50 -18.56 -8.10
N TYR A 442 37.59 -18.04 -8.64
CA TYR A 442 38.56 -17.22 -7.90
C TYR A 442 39.09 -16.12 -8.82
N ASN A 443 39.04 -14.84 -8.41
CA ASN A 443 39.41 -13.68 -9.23
C ASN A 443 38.98 -13.83 -10.70
N ASP A 444 37.67 -14.00 -10.90
CA ASP A 444 37.00 -14.22 -12.18
C ASP A 444 37.39 -15.49 -12.97
N GLN A 445 38.35 -16.29 -12.49
CA GLN A 445 38.80 -17.51 -13.15
C GLN A 445 38.05 -18.76 -12.67
N LEU A 446 37.51 -19.51 -13.62
CA LEU A 446 37.09 -20.91 -13.46
C LEU A 446 38.02 -21.81 -14.27
N ILE A 447 38.32 -23.01 -13.77
CA ILE A 447 39.14 -24.02 -14.44
C ILE A 447 38.32 -25.28 -14.66
N ALA A 448 38.32 -25.79 -15.89
CA ALA A 448 37.84 -27.13 -16.22
C ALA A 448 39.03 -28.10 -16.31
N VAL A 449 38.84 -29.35 -15.86
CA VAL A 449 39.82 -30.44 -15.89
C VAL A 449 39.13 -31.72 -16.38
N TRP A 450 39.77 -32.48 -17.27
CA TRP A 450 39.19 -33.68 -17.87
C TRP A 450 40.23 -34.75 -18.22
N GLU A 451 39.77 -35.99 -18.36
CA GLU A 451 40.51 -37.04 -19.09
C GLU A 451 40.30 -36.85 -20.59
N GLU A 452 41.37 -36.92 -21.38
CA GLU A 452 41.28 -36.91 -22.84
C GLU A 452 42.11 -38.00 -23.51
N GLY A 453 41.48 -38.81 -24.36
CA GLY A 453 42.18 -39.86 -25.06
C GLY A 453 41.32 -40.73 -25.98
N ALA A 454 41.87 -41.92 -26.23
CA ALA A 454 41.29 -43.01 -27.02
C ALA A 454 42.06 -44.35 -26.90
N ALA A 455 43.17 -44.40 -26.15
CA ALA A 455 44.05 -45.58 -26.03
C ALA A 455 44.94 -45.52 -24.78
N THR A 456 45.49 -44.33 -24.50
CA THR A 456 45.80 -43.83 -23.16
C THR A 456 45.08 -42.50 -23.04
N ASP A 457 44.51 -42.25 -21.86
CA ASP A 457 43.77 -41.03 -21.57
C ASP A 457 44.66 -40.18 -20.66
N ASP A 458 44.98 -38.98 -21.10
CA ASP A 458 45.84 -38.02 -20.39
C ASP A 458 44.95 -37.04 -19.62
N ILE A 459 45.45 -36.40 -18.55
CA ILE A 459 44.70 -35.29 -17.90
C ILE A 459 45.07 -33.96 -18.56
N TYR A 460 44.06 -33.18 -18.94
CA TYR A 460 44.17 -31.81 -19.45
C TYR A 460 43.39 -30.84 -18.57
N MET A 461 43.75 -29.55 -18.64
CA MET A 461 43.03 -28.45 -18.00
C MET A 461 42.98 -27.20 -18.88
N GLN A 462 41.95 -26.37 -18.67
CA GLN A 462 41.79 -25.07 -19.31
C GLN A 462 41.04 -24.12 -18.38
N ASN A 463 41.54 -22.90 -18.22
CA ASN A 463 40.83 -21.83 -17.55
C ASN A 463 39.91 -21.05 -18.50
N ILE A 464 38.95 -20.35 -17.91
CA ILE A 464 38.09 -19.37 -18.56
C ILE A 464 37.73 -18.26 -17.56
N PHE A 465 37.62 -17.03 -18.03
CA PHE A 465 37.20 -15.87 -17.24
C PHE A 465 35.71 -15.54 -17.40
N THR A 466 35.18 -14.71 -16.50
CA THR A 466 33.78 -14.24 -16.52
C THR A 466 33.42 -13.40 -17.75
N ASP A 467 34.41 -12.87 -18.47
CA ASP A 467 34.24 -12.22 -19.79
C ASP A 467 34.18 -13.21 -20.96
N GLY A 468 34.46 -14.49 -20.72
CA GLY A 468 34.50 -15.57 -21.71
C GLY A 468 35.87 -15.79 -22.35
N SER A 469 36.92 -15.08 -21.93
CA SER A 469 38.29 -15.24 -22.45
C SER A 469 39.01 -16.48 -21.89
N LEU A 470 39.99 -16.99 -22.63
CA LEU A 470 40.88 -18.09 -22.26
C LEU A 470 42.32 -17.57 -22.23
N GLY A 471 43.18 -18.13 -21.36
CA GLY A 471 44.60 -17.76 -21.30
C GLY A 471 44.98 -17.05 -20.00
N ILE A 472 46.09 -16.32 -19.99
CA ILE A 472 46.30 -15.27 -18.97
C ILE A 472 45.34 -14.12 -19.34
N PRO A 473 44.63 -13.51 -18.38
CA PRO A 473 43.68 -12.43 -18.68
C PRO A 473 44.42 -11.24 -19.30
N PRO A 474 43.75 -10.43 -20.15
CA PRO A 474 44.36 -9.22 -20.67
C PRO A 474 44.66 -8.26 -19.50
N ILE A 475 45.96 -7.97 -19.31
CA ILE A 475 46.45 -6.96 -18.38
C ILE A 475 45.76 -5.62 -18.63
N SER A 476 45.21 -5.02 -17.57
CA SER A 476 44.34 -3.84 -17.65
C SER A 476 45.05 -2.62 -18.21
N ASP A 477 44.35 -1.87 -19.06
CA ASP A 477 44.76 -0.56 -19.59
C ASP A 477 44.17 0.63 -18.78
N ASP A 478 43.44 0.37 -17.70
CA ASP A 478 42.90 1.42 -16.83
C ASP A 478 44.01 2.09 -15.99
N ALA A 479 44.48 3.23 -16.51
CA ALA A 479 45.39 4.15 -15.83
C ALA A 479 44.65 5.30 -15.11
N THR A 480 43.36 5.19 -14.80
CA THR A 480 42.62 6.28 -14.13
C THR A 480 42.82 6.29 -12.60
N LEU A 481 42.58 7.46 -12.00
CA LEU A 481 42.43 7.60 -10.54
C LEU A 481 40.96 7.50 -10.13
N SER A 482 40.69 6.82 -9.02
CA SER A 482 39.42 6.82 -8.30
C SER A 482 39.33 7.93 -7.23
N ASP A 483 40.46 8.41 -6.74
CA ASP A 483 40.57 9.55 -5.81
C ASP A 483 41.94 10.25 -5.94
N LEU A 484 42.00 11.54 -5.61
CA LEU A 484 43.19 12.39 -5.64
C LEU A 484 43.10 13.41 -4.49
N THR A 485 44.04 13.37 -3.55
CA THR A 485 43.97 14.16 -2.31
C THR A 485 45.12 15.14 -2.12
N VAL A 486 44.79 16.30 -1.54
CA VAL A 486 45.72 17.28 -0.99
C VAL A 486 45.42 17.44 0.50
N ASN A 487 46.44 17.39 1.34
CA ASN A 487 46.33 17.42 2.81
C ASN A 487 45.34 16.40 3.43
N GLY A 488 45.12 15.26 2.77
CA GLY A 488 44.17 14.21 3.19
C GLY A 488 42.72 14.44 2.78
N THR A 489 42.42 15.51 2.03
CA THR A 489 41.09 15.82 1.48
C THR A 489 41.10 15.64 -0.03
N THR A 490 40.07 15.00 -0.60
CA THR A 490 39.88 14.90 -2.06
C THR A 490 39.84 16.29 -2.69
N VAL A 491 40.50 16.45 -3.84
CA VAL A 491 40.49 17.70 -4.62
C VAL A 491 39.06 18.02 -5.04
N ASP A 492 38.62 19.26 -4.82
CA ASP A 492 37.25 19.64 -5.16
C ASP A 492 36.98 19.51 -6.67
N GLY A 493 35.76 19.07 -7.01
CA GLY A 493 35.37 18.72 -8.37
C GLY A 493 36.14 17.56 -8.99
N PHE A 494 36.85 16.71 -8.21
CA PHE A 494 37.60 15.58 -8.75
C PHE A 494 36.75 14.67 -9.65
N ASN A 495 37.29 14.37 -10.82
CA ASN A 495 36.70 13.47 -11.80
C ASN A 495 37.82 12.65 -12.48
N PRO A 496 37.68 11.31 -12.63
CA PRO A 496 38.69 10.47 -13.28
C PRO A 496 39.10 10.91 -14.69
N THR A 497 38.24 11.64 -15.41
CA THR A 497 38.51 12.14 -16.78
C THR A 497 39.09 13.56 -16.83
N VAL A 498 39.20 14.26 -15.69
CA VAL A 498 39.78 15.60 -15.59
C VAL A 498 41.23 15.50 -15.12
N TYR A 499 42.16 15.86 -16.00
CA TYR A 499 43.61 15.68 -15.79
C TYR A 499 44.34 16.93 -15.27
N SER A 500 43.65 18.05 -15.06
CA SER A 500 44.26 19.29 -14.55
C SER A 500 43.35 19.98 -13.54
N TYR A 501 43.89 20.21 -12.35
CA TYR A 501 43.24 20.93 -11.26
C TYR A 501 44.05 22.16 -10.88
N ASN A 502 43.39 23.19 -10.38
CA ASN A 502 44.03 24.34 -9.76
C ASN A 502 43.61 24.33 -8.28
N VAL A 503 44.57 24.38 -7.36
CA VAL A 503 44.30 24.31 -5.92
C VAL A 503 44.89 25.54 -5.22
N PRO A 504 44.08 26.38 -4.57
CA PRO A 504 44.57 27.49 -3.76
C PRO A 504 45.24 26.94 -2.49
N ILE A 505 46.37 27.51 -2.09
CA ILE A 505 47.11 27.17 -0.87
C ILE A 505 47.40 28.44 -0.06
N PRO A 506 47.08 28.49 1.25
CA PRO A 506 47.35 29.64 2.10
C PRO A 506 48.83 30.06 2.13
N THR A 507 49.08 31.35 2.34
CA THR A 507 50.45 31.91 2.28
C THR A 507 51.36 31.31 3.34
N GLY A 508 52.25 30.41 2.92
CA GLY A 508 53.34 29.85 3.72
C GLY A 508 53.26 28.35 4.01
N ASP A 509 52.18 27.66 3.60
CA ASP A 509 52.02 26.22 3.85
C ASP A 509 52.57 25.36 2.68
N PRO A 510 53.59 24.52 2.88
CA PRO A 510 54.11 23.63 1.83
C PRO A 510 53.29 22.33 1.80
N LEU A 511 52.10 22.36 1.18
CA LEU A 511 51.20 21.21 1.05
C LEU A 511 51.33 20.47 -0.30
N PRO A 512 52.18 19.42 -0.39
CA PRO A 512 52.18 18.50 -1.53
C PRO A 512 50.94 17.62 -1.62
N ILE A 513 50.73 16.97 -2.77
CA ILE A 513 49.71 15.92 -2.96
C ILE A 513 49.94 14.80 -1.94
N THR A 514 48.93 14.45 -1.14
CA THR A 514 49.06 13.51 -0.01
C THR A 514 48.78 12.06 -0.37
N GLY A 515 47.98 11.84 -1.41
CA GLY A 515 47.58 10.50 -1.85
C GLY A 515 46.84 10.57 -3.17
N ALA A 516 46.91 9.49 -3.92
CA ALA A 516 46.17 9.30 -5.16
C ALA A 516 45.90 7.80 -5.29
N THR A 517 44.63 7.45 -5.50
CA THR A 517 44.14 6.07 -5.50
C THR A 517 43.81 5.70 -6.94
N ALA A 518 44.42 4.64 -7.47
CA ALA A 518 44.08 4.14 -8.80
C ALA A 518 42.64 3.59 -8.82
N SER A 519 42.01 3.60 -10.00
CA SER A 519 40.74 2.89 -10.23
C SER A 519 40.98 1.38 -10.27
N PHE A 520 42.06 0.94 -10.93
CA PHE A 520 42.45 -0.46 -11.01
C PHE A 520 43.48 -0.86 -9.93
N PRO A 521 43.26 -1.91 -9.11
CA PRO A 521 44.14 -2.24 -7.98
C PRO A 521 45.60 -2.59 -8.30
N LEU A 522 45.91 -2.98 -9.54
CA LEU A 522 47.26 -3.34 -9.99
C LEU A 522 47.96 -2.21 -10.78
N ALA A 523 47.26 -1.11 -11.06
CA ALA A 523 47.87 0.08 -11.65
C ALA A 523 48.81 0.77 -10.64
N THR A 524 49.94 1.29 -11.13
CA THR A 524 50.97 1.91 -10.28
C THR A 524 50.89 3.44 -10.33
N VAL A 525 51.08 4.07 -9.16
CA VAL A 525 50.90 5.52 -8.97
C VAL A 525 52.23 6.15 -8.53
N ALA A 526 52.70 7.15 -9.29
CA ALA A 526 53.95 7.86 -9.04
C ALA A 526 53.72 9.38 -8.92
N ILE A 527 53.84 9.91 -7.70
CA ILE A 527 53.59 11.31 -7.38
C ILE A 527 54.90 12.13 -7.45
N THR A 528 54.90 13.20 -8.25
CA THR A 528 56.00 14.17 -8.37
C THR A 528 55.55 15.53 -7.83
N GLN A 529 56.27 16.07 -6.85
CA GLN A 529 55.86 17.29 -6.15
C GLN A 529 56.54 18.55 -6.69
N THR A 530 55.79 19.67 -6.71
CA THR A 530 56.38 21.01 -6.85
C THR A 530 57.29 21.31 -5.63
N PRO A 531 58.46 21.96 -5.82
CA PRO A 531 59.32 22.39 -4.71
C PRO A 531 58.83 23.66 -4.00
N ALA A 532 57.81 24.35 -4.53
CA ALA A 532 57.25 25.58 -3.96
C ALA A 532 55.82 25.85 -4.48
N VAL A 533 55.09 26.71 -3.78
CA VAL A 533 53.86 27.36 -4.26
C VAL A 533 54.21 28.82 -4.63
N PRO A 534 53.74 29.36 -5.78
CA PRO A 534 52.99 28.67 -6.83
C PRO A 534 53.85 27.68 -7.64
N GLY A 535 53.24 26.60 -8.10
CA GLY A 535 53.92 25.56 -8.90
C GLY A 535 53.09 24.30 -9.10
N THR A 536 53.48 23.46 -10.05
CA THR A 536 52.69 22.29 -10.49
C THR A 536 53.27 20.98 -9.96
N SER A 537 52.46 20.20 -9.24
CA SER A 537 52.71 18.77 -8.96
C SER A 537 52.02 17.90 -10.03
N SER A 538 52.46 16.65 -10.15
CA SER A 538 51.80 15.65 -11.01
C SER A 538 51.70 14.28 -10.35
N VAL A 539 50.71 13.51 -10.78
CA VAL A 539 50.52 12.09 -10.49
C VAL A 539 50.52 11.35 -11.82
N LEU A 540 51.57 10.59 -12.08
CA LEU A 540 51.62 9.64 -13.18
C LEU A 540 50.99 8.33 -12.70
N VAL A 541 49.95 7.88 -13.37
CA VAL A 541 49.41 6.52 -13.23
C VAL A 541 49.85 5.71 -14.44
N THR A 542 50.31 4.49 -14.21
CA THR A 542 50.57 3.49 -15.25
C THR A 542 49.67 2.30 -14.99
N ALA A 543 48.89 1.87 -15.98
CA ALA A 543 48.03 0.70 -15.86
C ALA A 543 48.84 -0.60 -15.69
N GLU A 544 48.15 -1.72 -15.49
CA GLU A 544 48.79 -3.04 -15.35
C GLU A 544 49.55 -3.45 -16.62
N ASP A 545 49.09 -2.99 -17.80
CA ASP A 545 49.76 -3.22 -19.09
C ASP A 545 51.21 -2.68 -19.17
N GLY A 546 51.60 -1.77 -18.27
CA GLY A 546 52.90 -1.11 -18.27
C GLY A 546 53.14 -0.14 -19.44
N THR A 547 52.14 0.10 -20.29
CA THR A 547 52.23 0.94 -21.50
C THR A 547 51.21 2.07 -21.57
N THR A 548 50.04 1.90 -20.95
CA THR A 548 48.99 2.91 -20.87
C THR A 548 49.22 3.78 -19.64
N GLN A 549 49.30 5.09 -19.86
CA GLN A 549 49.68 6.06 -18.85
C GLN A 549 48.80 7.30 -18.93
N LEU A 550 48.33 7.77 -17.77
CA LEU A 550 47.65 9.04 -17.60
C LEU A 550 48.39 9.88 -16.57
N THR A 551 48.38 11.20 -16.74
CA THR A 551 49.04 12.13 -15.81
C THR A 551 48.05 13.19 -15.37
N TYR A 552 47.73 13.19 -14.08
CA TYR A 552 46.93 14.22 -13.42
C TYR A 552 47.88 15.30 -12.90
N THR A 553 47.63 16.58 -13.21
CA THR A 553 48.43 17.71 -12.74
C THR A 553 47.63 18.57 -11.77
N ILE A 554 48.26 19.00 -10.67
CA ILE A 554 47.71 20.00 -9.74
C ILE A 554 48.58 21.24 -9.78
N ASN A 555 48.01 22.35 -10.25
CA ASN A 555 48.63 23.67 -10.22
C ASN A 555 48.31 24.34 -8.88
N PHE A 556 49.27 24.38 -7.98
CA PHE A 556 49.13 25.11 -6.72
C PHE A 556 49.38 26.59 -6.95
N TYR A 557 48.52 27.44 -6.42
CA TYR A 557 48.67 28.89 -6.41
C TYR A 557 48.48 29.44 -5.01
N VAL A 558 48.94 30.68 -4.78
CA VAL A 558 48.79 31.33 -3.47
C VAL A 558 47.35 31.82 -3.35
N ALA A 559 46.65 31.33 -2.33
CA ALA A 559 45.29 31.71 -2.03
C ALA A 559 45.19 33.19 -1.62
N SER A 560 44.11 33.85 -2.05
CA SER A 560 43.76 35.20 -1.68
C SER A 560 43.30 35.30 -0.22
N ALA A 561 43.70 36.39 0.45
CA ALA A 561 43.29 36.75 1.81
C ALA A 561 42.22 37.86 1.82
N ASP A 562 41.60 38.17 0.67
CA ASP A 562 40.58 39.22 0.59
C ASP A 562 39.19 38.69 1.00
N ALA A 563 38.87 38.86 2.28
CA ALA A 563 37.54 38.60 2.85
C ALA A 563 36.63 39.84 2.82
N LEU A 564 36.87 40.84 1.97
CA LEU A 564 36.01 42.02 1.88
C LEU A 564 34.81 41.77 0.96
N LEU A 565 33.73 42.53 1.17
CA LEU A 565 32.62 42.63 0.21
C LEU A 565 32.89 43.75 -0.81
N SER A 566 32.49 43.52 -2.07
CA SER A 566 32.38 44.56 -3.11
C SER A 566 31.02 45.24 -3.13
N ASP A 567 29.98 44.58 -2.62
CA ASP A 567 28.63 45.14 -2.41
C ASP A 567 27.93 44.46 -1.22
N LEU A 568 27.13 45.23 -0.49
CA LEU A 568 26.25 44.75 0.58
C LEU A 568 24.90 45.44 0.39
N THR A 569 23.85 44.63 0.22
CA THR A 569 22.52 45.05 -0.21
C THR A 569 21.46 44.67 0.81
N VAL A 570 20.39 45.46 0.86
CA VAL A 570 19.11 45.12 1.50
C VAL A 570 18.04 45.14 0.41
N ASP A 571 17.27 44.05 0.31
CA ASP A 571 16.26 43.81 -0.74
C ASP A 571 16.78 44.03 -2.17
N GLY A 572 18.07 43.74 -2.40
CA GLY A 572 18.76 43.90 -3.68
C GLY A 572 19.23 45.32 -3.99
N ILE A 573 19.14 46.26 -3.05
CA ILE A 573 19.66 47.63 -3.16
C ILE A 573 20.86 47.82 -2.23
N THR A 574 21.99 48.29 -2.75
CA THR A 574 23.21 48.60 -1.96
C THR A 574 22.90 49.50 -0.75
N ILE A 575 23.41 49.14 0.43
CA ILE A 575 23.21 49.92 1.66
C ILE A 575 23.78 51.35 1.49
N PRO A 576 23.02 52.40 1.85
CA PRO A 576 23.48 53.78 1.73
C PRO A 576 24.80 54.03 2.48
N GLY A 577 25.85 54.35 1.72
CA GLY A 577 27.18 54.63 2.29
C GLY A 577 28.05 53.39 2.57
N PHE A 578 27.77 52.26 1.92
CA PHE A 578 28.62 51.07 1.98
C PHE A 578 30.11 51.37 1.72
N ASP A 579 30.96 50.93 2.64
CA ASP A 579 32.42 50.88 2.55
C ASP A 579 32.86 49.44 2.91
N PRO A 580 33.67 48.76 2.09
CA PRO A 580 34.15 47.41 2.38
C PRO A 580 34.81 47.23 3.76
N ASN A 581 35.34 48.30 4.37
CA ASN A 581 36.02 48.28 5.66
C ASN A 581 35.07 48.57 6.85
N VAL A 582 33.79 48.84 6.60
CA VAL A 582 32.77 49.07 7.63
C VAL A 582 31.94 47.80 7.80
N PHE A 583 32.09 47.18 8.97
CA PHE A 583 31.51 45.87 9.29
C PHE A 583 30.17 45.95 10.05
N THR A 584 29.58 47.13 10.22
CA THR A 584 28.30 47.29 10.91
C THR A 584 27.52 48.45 10.32
N TYR A 585 26.27 48.18 9.94
CA TYR A 585 25.33 49.14 9.37
C TYR A 585 24.03 49.13 10.17
N ASP A 586 23.54 50.32 10.52
CA ASP A 586 22.20 50.48 11.08
C ASP A 586 21.24 50.81 9.92
N TYR A 587 20.24 49.95 9.70
CA TYR A 587 19.24 50.10 8.65
C TYR A 587 17.86 50.36 9.29
N PRO A 588 17.23 51.53 9.08
CA PRO A 588 15.91 51.82 9.62
C PRO A 588 14.84 51.05 8.84
N VAL A 589 13.98 50.32 9.56
CA VAL A 589 12.84 49.61 9.00
C VAL A 589 11.56 50.35 9.42
N PRO A 590 10.75 50.86 8.48
CA PRO A 590 9.47 51.49 8.79
C PRO A 590 8.49 50.52 9.47
N THR A 591 7.68 51.04 10.39
CA THR A 591 6.58 50.29 11.01
C THR A 591 5.67 49.68 9.95
N GLY A 592 5.40 48.38 10.03
CA GLY A 592 4.57 47.66 9.07
C GLY A 592 5.30 47.05 7.86
N ASP A 593 6.57 47.40 7.61
CA ASP A 593 7.36 46.78 6.53
C ASP A 593 7.86 45.39 6.95
N PRO A 594 7.96 44.42 6.02
CA PRO A 594 8.47 43.08 6.31
C PRO A 594 9.98 43.12 6.64
N ILE A 595 10.46 42.06 7.31
CA ILE A 595 11.89 41.92 7.64
C ILE A 595 12.73 41.95 6.35
N PRO A 596 13.62 42.94 6.16
CA PRO A 596 14.38 43.06 4.92
C PRO A 596 15.41 41.93 4.75
N MET A 597 15.69 41.55 3.51
CA MET A 597 16.63 40.48 3.19
C MET A 597 17.99 41.02 2.77
N VAL A 598 19.06 40.63 3.48
CA VAL A 598 20.44 40.99 3.10
C VAL A 598 20.93 40.12 1.95
N GLY A 599 21.54 40.75 0.95
CA GLY A 599 22.33 40.10 -0.10
C GLY A 599 23.74 40.69 -0.15
N ALA A 600 24.75 39.92 -0.54
CA ALA A 600 26.14 40.37 -0.50
C ALA A 600 26.95 39.81 -1.68
N THR A 601 27.94 40.58 -2.15
CA THR A 601 28.87 40.20 -3.22
C THR A 601 30.30 40.34 -2.71
N PRO A 602 31.15 39.30 -2.74
CA PRO A 602 32.53 39.40 -2.28
C PRO A 602 33.40 40.25 -3.23
N SER A 603 34.51 40.78 -2.72
CA SER A 603 35.55 41.44 -3.53
C SER A 603 36.37 40.43 -4.33
N ASP A 604 36.66 39.28 -3.72
CA ASP A 604 37.25 38.14 -4.39
C ASP A 604 36.16 37.15 -4.86
N PRO A 605 36.06 36.84 -6.17
CA PRO A 605 35.10 35.86 -6.68
C PRO A 605 35.28 34.42 -6.14
N GLN A 606 36.37 34.14 -5.42
CA GLN A 606 36.71 32.83 -4.86
C GLN A 606 36.50 32.78 -3.32
N ALA A 607 36.07 33.89 -2.69
CA ALA A 607 35.70 33.92 -1.28
C ALA A 607 34.30 33.32 -1.03
N GLU A 608 34.15 32.54 0.04
CA GLU A 608 32.86 31.99 0.49
C GLU A 608 32.06 33.05 1.25
N VAL A 609 30.75 33.13 0.99
CA VAL A 609 29.84 34.09 1.64
C VAL A 609 28.64 33.37 2.25
N ILE A 610 28.53 33.43 3.58
CA ILE A 610 27.44 32.83 4.36
C ILE A 610 26.59 33.94 4.97
N ILE A 611 25.31 34.02 4.56
CA ILE A 611 24.36 35.03 5.05
C ILE A 611 23.38 34.38 6.04
N THR A 612 23.31 34.93 7.25
CA THR A 612 22.28 34.64 8.25
C THR A 612 21.32 35.83 8.32
N GLN A 613 20.08 35.65 7.89
CA GLN A 613 19.07 36.71 7.95
C GLN A 613 18.58 36.95 9.38
N ALA A 614 18.04 38.13 9.66
CA ALA A 614 17.24 38.34 10.85
C ALA A 614 15.93 37.54 10.77
N ILE A 615 15.40 37.12 11.92
CA ILE A 615 14.13 36.38 12.03
C ILE A 615 13.02 37.18 12.72
N ASP A 616 13.38 38.26 13.42
CA ASP A 616 12.48 39.15 14.18
C ASP A 616 12.91 40.63 13.98
N LEU A 617 12.01 41.57 14.30
CA LEU A 617 12.30 43.00 14.41
C LEU A 617 12.00 43.49 15.85
N PRO A 618 12.87 44.31 16.49
CA PRO A 618 14.22 44.65 16.06
C PRO A 618 15.17 43.43 16.14
N GLY A 619 16.07 43.33 15.16
CA GLY A 619 17.01 42.21 15.02
C GLY A 619 18.21 42.58 14.17
N SER A 620 19.03 41.59 13.78
CA SER A 620 20.19 41.84 12.92
C SER A 620 20.47 40.66 11.99
N ALA A 621 20.75 40.96 10.73
CA ALA A 621 21.31 39.99 9.78
C ALA A 621 22.85 40.06 9.80
N THR A 622 23.53 38.95 9.50
CA THR A 622 24.99 38.89 9.39
C THR A 622 25.45 38.22 8.10
N VAL A 623 26.58 38.69 7.58
CA VAL A 623 27.28 38.13 6.42
C VAL A 623 28.69 37.77 6.87
N LEU A 624 28.97 36.48 7.01
CA LEU A 624 30.33 35.96 7.18
C LEU A 624 30.96 35.80 5.79
N VAL A 625 32.11 36.42 5.58
CA VAL A 625 32.95 36.25 4.38
C VAL A 625 34.23 35.54 4.81
N THR A 626 34.51 34.41 4.17
CA THR A 626 35.75 33.62 4.32
C THR A 626 36.56 33.83 3.04
N ALA A 627 37.80 34.32 3.14
CA ALA A 627 38.67 34.46 1.98
C ALA A 627 39.01 33.09 1.35
N GLU A 628 39.53 33.09 0.13
CA GLU A 628 40.02 31.89 -0.56
C GLU A 628 41.07 31.10 0.25
N ASP A 629 41.82 31.77 1.16
CA ASP A 629 42.76 31.12 2.08
C ASP A 629 42.10 30.28 3.20
N GLY A 630 40.76 30.33 3.37
CA GLY A 630 40.01 29.54 4.34
C GLY A 630 40.26 29.90 5.82
N THR A 631 40.98 31.00 6.10
CA THR A 631 41.43 31.40 7.44
C THR A 631 41.18 32.88 7.75
N THR A 632 41.21 33.75 6.75
CA THR A 632 40.94 35.18 6.87
C THR A 632 39.44 35.42 6.74
N ASN A 633 38.81 35.89 7.82
CA ASN A 633 37.35 36.05 7.92
C ASN A 633 36.97 37.48 8.30
N ASN A 634 35.93 38.01 7.66
CA ASN A 634 35.21 39.22 8.11
C ASN A 634 33.74 38.90 8.36
N THR A 635 33.09 39.61 9.28
CA THR A 635 31.63 39.53 9.47
C THR A 635 31.02 40.92 9.39
N TYR A 636 30.14 41.13 8.41
CA TYR A 636 29.33 42.34 8.29
C TYR A 636 28.00 42.13 9.01
N THR A 637 27.55 43.11 9.79
CA THR A 637 26.26 43.06 10.49
C THR A 637 25.36 44.19 10.01
N VAL A 638 24.09 43.87 9.72
CA VAL A 638 23.03 44.86 9.43
C VAL A 638 22.05 44.82 10.60
N ASN A 639 22.05 45.86 11.42
CA ASN A 639 21.12 46.03 12.54
C ASN A 639 19.84 46.69 12.05
N TYR A 640 18.68 46.10 12.32
CA TYR A 640 17.39 46.71 11.98
C TYR A 640 16.88 47.59 13.12
N LEU A 641 16.90 48.91 12.89
CA LEU A 641 16.32 49.89 13.79
C LEU A 641 14.81 49.95 13.54
N TYR A 642 14.03 49.36 14.46
CA TYR A 642 12.57 49.24 14.35
C TYR A 642 11.85 49.96 15.49
N THR A 643 10.64 50.45 15.22
CA THR A 643 9.71 51.01 16.21
C THR A 643 8.29 50.50 15.92
N PRO A 644 7.69 49.68 16.80
CA PRO A 644 6.34 49.14 16.59
C PRO A 644 5.23 50.21 16.56
N GLY A 645 4.12 49.86 15.91
CA GLY A 645 2.88 50.64 15.85
C GLY A 645 2.10 50.64 17.17
N THR A 646 1.39 51.74 17.44
CA THR A 646 0.61 51.95 18.67
C THR A 646 -0.88 52.16 18.38
N ASP A 647 -1.39 51.72 17.23
CA ASP A 647 -2.80 51.84 16.86
C ASP A 647 -3.54 50.53 17.15
N ALA A 648 -4.37 50.56 18.19
CA ALA A 648 -5.22 49.44 18.62
C ALA A 648 -6.68 49.61 18.17
N THR A 649 -6.96 50.42 17.16
CA THR A 649 -8.35 50.68 16.71
C THR A 649 -8.84 49.64 15.70
N LEU A 650 -10.16 49.47 15.62
CA LEU A 650 -10.81 48.72 14.53
C LEU A 650 -11.07 49.62 13.31
N ALA A 651 -10.86 49.09 12.10
CA ALA A 651 -11.35 49.67 10.85
C ALA A 651 -12.80 49.25 10.52
N ASP A 652 -13.26 48.10 11.03
CA ASP A 652 -14.67 47.67 10.98
C ASP A 652 -15.00 46.75 12.16
N LEU A 653 -16.28 46.70 12.54
CA LEU A 653 -16.85 45.78 13.51
C LEU A 653 -18.07 45.09 12.88
N LEU A 654 -17.90 43.83 12.49
CA LEU A 654 -18.94 43.03 11.84
C LEU A 654 -19.73 42.24 12.88
N VAL A 655 -21.06 42.19 12.73
CA VAL A 655 -21.96 41.28 13.44
C VAL A 655 -22.68 40.42 12.41
N GLY A 656 -22.53 39.09 12.50
CA GLY A 656 -23.06 38.16 11.49
C GLY A 656 -22.44 38.32 10.09
N GLY A 657 -21.27 38.98 9.98
CA GLY A 657 -20.61 39.31 8.71
C GLY A 657 -21.06 40.62 8.05
N VAL A 658 -21.78 41.49 8.78
CA VAL A 658 -22.22 42.82 8.31
C VAL A 658 -21.76 43.89 9.31
N THR A 659 -21.20 45.01 8.82
CA THR A 659 -20.81 46.18 9.62
C THR A 659 -21.93 46.62 10.57
N VAL A 660 -21.61 46.75 11.86
CA VAL A 660 -22.57 47.20 12.88
C VAL A 660 -23.05 48.63 12.57
N GLN A 661 -24.35 48.88 12.76
CA GLN A 661 -24.94 50.14 12.34
C GLN A 661 -24.36 51.32 13.12
N GLY A 662 -23.71 52.24 12.41
CA GLY A 662 -23.09 53.42 13.03
C GLY A 662 -21.72 53.16 13.66
N PHE A 663 -21.00 52.13 13.20
CA PHE A 663 -19.61 51.90 13.58
C PHE A 663 -18.73 53.16 13.50
N ASP A 664 -18.00 53.42 14.59
CA ASP A 664 -16.95 54.44 14.70
C ASP A 664 -15.77 53.81 15.47
N PRO A 665 -14.52 53.89 14.98
CA PRO A 665 -13.35 53.34 15.66
C PRO A 665 -13.14 53.84 17.10
N MET A 666 -13.71 54.99 17.48
CA MET A 666 -13.64 55.58 18.82
C MET A 666 -14.86 55.24 19.71
N VAL A 667 -15.83 54.47 19.21
CA VAL A 667 -16.98 53.97 19.97
C VAL A 667 -16.73 52.50 20.33
N PHE A 668 -16.76 52.22 21.63
CA PHE A 668 -16.35 50.94 22.22
C PHE A 668 -17.50 50.06 22.70
N GLU A 669 -18.74 50.54 22.63
CA GLU A 669 -19.92 49.85 23.18
C GLU A 669 -21.07 49.95 22.16
N TYR A 670 -21.57 48.80 21.72
CA TYR A 670 -22.64 48.66 20.74
C TYR A 670 -23.75 47.75 21.28
N SER A 671 -24.97 47.90 20.77
CA SER A 671 -26.09 47.01 21.08
C SER A 671 -26.66 46.42 19.79
N TYR A 672 -26.97 45.12 19.81
CA TYR A 672 -27.49 44.40 18.64
C TYR A 672 -28.73 43.58 19.00
N ALA A 673 -29.84 43.86 18.33
CA ALA A 673 -31.10 43.17 18.53
C ALA A 673 -31.15 41.84 17.77
N VAL A 674 -31.73 40.81 18.39
CA VAL A 674 -31.86 39.47 17.82
C VAL A 674 -33.32 39.02 17.91
N ILE A 675 -33.84 38.39 16.86
CA ILE A 675 -35.17 37.76 16.88
C ILE A 675 -35.21 36.70 17.98
N TYR A 676 -36.31 36.64 18.74
CA TYR A 676 -36.45 35.76 19.90
C TYR A 676 -36.14 34.30 19.55
N ASN A 677 -35.47 33.59 20.48
CA ASN A 677 -35.03 32.20 20.36
C ASN A 677 -33.96 31.90 19.26
N ASN A 678 -33.43 32.91 18.54
CA ASN A 678 -32.21 32.74 17.75
C ASN A 678 -30.94 32.85 18.62
N PRO A 679 -29.81 32.21 18.22
CA PRO A 679 -28.51 32.41 18.87
C PRO A 679 -27.91 33.78 18.50
N ALA A 680 -26.92 34.24 19.27
CA ALA A 680 -26.17 35.45 18.95
C ALA A 680 -25.34 35.26 17.66
N PRO A 681 -25.42 36.19 16.68
CA PRO A 681 -24.50 36.22 15.55
C PRO A 681 -23.04 36.39 16.00
N TYR A 682 -22.12 35.76 15.26
CA TYR A 682 -20.67 35.91 15.49
C TYR A 682 -20.22 37.37 15.26
N VAL A 683 -19.38 37.89 16.16
CA VAL A 683 -18.83 39.25 16.13
C VAL A 683 -17.37 39.21 15.72
N GLN A 684 -16.97 40.02 14.75
CA GLN A 684 -15.61 40.07 14.22
C GLN A 684 -15.11 41.51 14.13
N GLY A 685 -13.95 41.78 14.72
CA GLY A 685 -13.22 43.04 14.49
C GLY A 685 -12.27 42.90 13.31
N ILE A 686 -12.19 43.92 12.47
CA ILE A 686 -11.11 44.12 11.51
C ILE A 686 -10.23 45.25 12.06
N PRO A 687 -8.95 45.02 12.41
CA PRO A 687 -8.08 46.06 12.96
C PRO A 687 -7.71 47.10 11.90
N ASN A 688 -7.42 48.33 12.35
CA ASN A 688 -7.01 49.45 11.48
C ASN A 688 -5.52 49.38 11.14
N ASP A 689 -4.69 49.02 12.12
CA ASP A 689 -3.33 48.56 11.89
C ASP A 689 -3.36 47.06 11.55
N PRO A 690 -2.92 46.61 10.36
CA PRO A 690 -2.95 45.20 9.98
C PRO A 690 -1.99 44.31 10.79
N LEU A 691 -1.11 44.88 11.63
CA LEU A 691 -0.29 44.14 12.59
C LEU A 691 -0.88 44.07 14.01
N ALA A 692 -1.97 44.80 14.29
CA ALA A 692 -2.67 44.69 15.58
C ALA A 692 -3.47 43.38 15.68
N THR A 693 -3.39 42.72 16.83
CA THR A 693 -4.10 41.45 17.08
C THR A 693 -5.47 41.70 17.71
N VAL A 694 -6.49 40.96 17.24
CA VAL A 694 -7.86 41.01 17.80
C VAL A 694 -8.21 39.66 18.43
N ASP A 695 -8.29 39.60 19.76
CA ASP A 695 -8.80 38.44 20.50
C ASP A 695 -10.32 38.56 20.68
N ASP A 696 -11.08 37.51 20.38
CA ASP A 696 -12.55 37.52 20.47
C ASP A 696 -13.13 36.61 21.58
N THR A 697 -14.12 37.12 22.30
CA THR A 697 -14.95 36.36 23.24
C THR A 697 -16.41 36.51 22.82
N GLN A 698 -16.99 35.45 22.28
CA GLN A 698 -18.33 35.47 21.69
C GLN A 698 -19.46 35.36 22.71
N CYS A 699 -20.59 36.02 22.42
CA CYS A 699 -21.81 35.91 23.22
C CYS A 699 -22.41 34.50 23.13
N LEU A 700 -22.48 33.78 24.25
CA LEU A 700 -23.00 32.40 24.30
C LEU A 700 -24.49 32.30 24.64
N ASN A 701 -25.07 33.34 25.28
CA ASN A 701 -26.47 33.37 25.70
C ASN A 701 -26.98 34.82 25.64
N ILE A 702 -28.22 35.02 25.17
CA ILE A 702 -28.86 36.34 25.11
C ILE A 702 -29.86 36.48 26.28
N PRO A 703 -29.91 37.61 27.00
CA PRO A 703 -29.04 38.78 26.86
C PRO A 703 -27.62 38.51 27.38
N GLY A 704 -26.62 39.08 26.71
CA GLY A 704 -25.21 38.89 27.01
C GLY A 704 -24.29 39.48 25.94
N ASP A 705 -23.00 39.52 26.24
CA ASP A 705 -22.04 40.35 25.51
C ASP A 705 -21.07 39.52 24.67
N ALA A 706 -20.69 40.03 23.50
CA ALA A 706 -19.44 39.67 22.84
C ALA A 706 -18.40 40.77 23.09
N ILE A 707 -17.14 40.40 23.29
CA ILE A 707 -16.05 41.31 23.61
C ILE A 707 -14.90 41.05 22.64
N LEU A 708 -14.36 42.10 22.04
CA LEU A 708 -13.14 42.07 21.24
C LEU A 708 -12.05 42.88 21.94
N VAL A 709 -10.89 42.28 22.16
CA VAL A 709 -9.72 42.97 22.71
C VAL A 709 -8.71 43.17 21.59
N VAL A 710 -8.45 44.43 21.24
CA VAL A 710 -7.49 44.80 20.19
C VAL A 710 -6.21 45.27 20.84
N THR A 711 -5.09 44.66 20.48
CA THR A 711 -3.75 45.01 20.96
C THR A 711 -2.90 45.47 19.78
N ALA A 712 -2.31 46.67 19.88
CA ALA A 712 -1.41 47.20 18.86
C ALA A 712 -0.09 46.39 18.80
N GLU A 713 0.67 46.60 17.73
CA GLU A 713 1.97 45.94 17.50
C GLU A 713 2.97 46.15 18.67
N ASP A 714 2.90 47.28 19.38
CA ASP A 714 3.71 47.57 20.56
C ASP A 714 3.49 46.60 21.75
N GLY A 715 2.43 45.79 21.74
CA GLY A 715 2.07 44.85 22.81
C GLY A 715 1.67 45.52 24.13
N ILE A 716 1.43 46.83 24.12
CA ILE A 716 1.21 47.68 25.31
C ILE A 716 -0.10 48.48 25.17
N THR A 717 -0.39 48.99 23.98
CA THR A 717 -1.59 49.77 23.68
C THR A 717 -2.74 48.82 23.35
N VAL A 718 -3.77 48.84 24.19
CA VAL A 718 -4.93 47.93 24.12
C VAL A 718 -6.22 48.74 24.15
N LEU A 719 -7.15 48.42 23.24
CA LEU A 719 -8.53 48.87 23.25
C LEU A 719 -9.48 47.66 23.33
N THR A 720 -10.74 47.91 23.63
CA THR A 720 -11.74 46.85 23.82
C THR A 720 -13.08 47.33 23.28
N TYR A 721 -13.76 46.48 22.52
CA TYR A 721 -15.04 46.76 21.89
C TYR A 721 -16.07 45.71 22.31
N THR A 722 -17.21 46.15 22.85
CA THR A 722 -18.29 45.31 23.37
C THR A 722 -19.52 45.37 22.47
N VAL A 723 -20.18 44.24 22.25
CA VAL A 723 -21.48 44.14 21.58
C VAL A 723 -22.49 43.46 22.50
N HIS A 724 -23.40 44.24 23.07
CA HIS A 724 -24.52 43.78 23.90
C HIS A 724 -25.63 43.17 23.02
N PHE A 725 -25.88 41.87 23.15
CA PHE A 725 -27.02 41.23 22.48
C PHE A 725 -28.26 41.24 23.36
N TYR A 726 -29.42 41.53 22.75
CA TYR A 726 -30.73 41.45 23.39
C TYR A 726 -31.80 40.90 22.44
N TYR A 727 -32.89 40.37 22.97
CA TYR A 727 -34.01 39.88 22.17
C TYR A 727 -35.05 40.97 21.88
N LEU A 728 -35.62 40.94 20.66
CA LEU A 728 -36.83 41.69 20.29
C LEU A 728 -38.08 41.14 21.01
N GLY A 729 -39.07 42.00 21.18
CA GLY A 729 -40.40 41.68 21.70
C GLY A 729 -41.17 40.72 20.79
N TYR A 730 -41.68 39.63 21.36
CA TYR A 730 -42.28 38.51 20.62
C TYR A 730 -43.79 38.33 20.88
N ASN A 731 -44.43 39.31 21.54
CA ASN A 731 -45.79 39.16 22.07
C ASN A 731 -46.86 39.88 21.24
N ALA A 732 -47.44 39.18 20.27
CA ALA A 732 -48.49 39.67 19.38
C ALA A 732 -49.92 39.70 19.98
N THR A 733 -50.07 39.78 21.31
CA THR A 733 -51.41 39.85 21.94
C THR A 733 -51.91 41.28 22.10
N LEU A 734 -53.23 41.46 22.21
CA LEU A 734 -53.85 42.71 22.69
C LEU A 734 -53.97 42.70 24.22
N SER A 735 -53.73 43.85 24.85
CA SER A 735 -54.03 44.11 26.26
C SER A 735 -55.45 44.64 26.48
N ASP A 736 -56.06 45.23 25.45
CA ASP A 736 -57.45 45.68 25.44
C ASP A 736 -58.03 45.61 24.01
N LEU A 737 -59.33 45.35 23.92
CA LEU A 737 -60.11 45.29 22.68
C LEU A 737 -61.47 45.96 22.93
N THR A 738 -61.75 47.03 22.19
CA THR A 738 -62.86 47.94 22.42
C THR A 738 -63.80 48.04 21.23
N VAL A 739 -65.06 48.38 21.49
CA VAL A 739 -66.05 48.79 20.49
C VAL A 739 -66.58 50.16 20.89
N ASP A 740 -66.56 51.11 19.95
CA ASP A 740 -66.88 52.53 20.16
C ASP A 740 -66.17 53.15 21.39
N GLY A 741 -64.94 52.68 21.67
CA GLY A 741 -64.12 53.11 22.81
C GLY A 741 -64.44 52.47 24.16
N VAL A 742 -65.25 51.39 24.19
CA VAL A 742 -65.56 50.61 25.40
C VAL A 742 -65.07 49.18 25.24
N THR A 743 -64.26 48.67 26.19
CA THR A 743 -63.77 47.28 26.22
C THR A 743 -64.90 46.26 26.07
N ILE A 744 -64.71 45.26 25.20
CA ILE A 744 -65.68 44.17 25.01
C ILE A 744 -65.86 43.41 26.34
N PRO A 745 -67.10 43.21 26.83
CA PRO A 745 -67.35 42.50 28.08
C PRO A 745 -66.76 41.09 28.08
N GLY A 746 -65.80 40.83 28.98
CA GLY A 746 -65.14 39.53 29.10
C GLY A 746 -63.97 39.30 28.14
N PHE A 747 -63.34 40.36 27.62
CA PHE A 747 -62.10 40.27 26.85
C PHE A 747 -61.00 39.46 27.60
N ASP A 748 -60.40 38.51 26.87
CA ASP A 748 -59.20 37.76 27.26
C ASP A 748 -58.20 37.82 26.09
N PRO A 749 -56.92 38.17 26.29
CA PRO A 749 -55.91 38.21 25.23
C PRO A 749 -55.75 36.91 24.43
N ASN A 750 -56.16 35.75 24.98
CA ASN A 750 -56.06 34.44 24.34
C ASN A 750 -57.31 34.08 23.51
N ILE A 751 -58.40 34.85 23.61
CA ILE A 751 -59.64 34.64 22.84
C ILE A 751 -59.64 35.59 21.64
N THR A 752 -59.69 35.00 20.44
CA THR A 752 -59.53 35.72 19.16
C THR A 752 -60.83 36.00 18.41
N VAL A 753 -62.00 35.58 18.91
CA VAL A 753 -63.29 35.79 18.25
C VAL A 753 -64.36 36.24 19.24
N TYR A 754 -65.00 37.37 18.94
CA TYR A 754 -66.05 37.99 19.73
C TYR A 754 -67.31 38.28 18.89
N GLN A 755 -68.46 38.33 19.56
CA GLN A 755 -69.74 38.74 18.98
C GLN A 755 -70.26 39.94 19.76
N TYR A 756 -70.80 40.94 19.07
CA TYR A 756 -71.23 42.20 19.65
C TYR A 756 -72.59 42.60 19.07
N MET A 757 -73.62 42.68 19.90
CA MET A 757 -74.97 43.07 19.48
C MET A 757 -75.09 44.59 19.44
N VAL A 758 -75.85 45.12 18.48
CA VAL A 758 -76.19 46.55 18.40
C VAL A 758 -77.69 46.77 18.20
N ASP A 759 -78.20 47.86 18.75
CA ASP A 759 -79.63 48.19 18.73
C ASP A 759 -80.12 48.71 17.36
N ASN A 760 -79.20 49.09 16.46
CA ASN A 760 -79.51 49.61 15.12
C ASN A 760 -78.35 49.32 14.13
N ALA A 761 -78.66 49.23 12.84
CA ALA A 761 -77.68 48.90 11.79
C ALA A 761 -76.79 50.09 11.36
N ALA A 762 -77.10 51.30 11.83
CA ALA A 762 -76.35 52.51 11.57
C ALA A 762 -76.39 53.46 12.79
N PRO A 763 -75.25 54.11 13.17
CA PRO A 763 -73.91 53.94 12.61
C PRO A 763 -73.35 52.53 12.84
N VAL A 764 -72.36 52.14 12.03
CA VAL A 764 -71.61 50.88 12.25
C VAL A 764 -70.58 51.14 13.35
N PRO A 765 -70.45 50.28 14.37
CA PRO A 765 -69.46 50.49 15.42
C PRO A 765 -68.03 50.41 14.92
N VAL A 766 -67.14 51.15 15.58
CA VAL A 766 -65.70 51.14 15.35
C VAL A 766 -65.02 50.24 16.38
N VAL A 767 -64.24 49.27 15.94
CA VAL A 767 -63.44 48.41 16.83
C VAL A 767 -62.02 48.94 16.92
N ASP A 768 -61.46 49.03 18.11
CA ASP A 768 -60.09 49.50 18.32
C ASP A 768 -59.39 48.65 19.40
N GLY A 769 -58.05 48.54 19.34
CA GLY A 769 -57.29 47.61 20.19
C GLY A 769 -55.93 48.15 20.59
N THR A 770 -55.52 47.85 21.83
CA THR A 770 -54.18 48.20 22.35
C THR A 770 -53.34 46.94 22.45
N THR A 771 -52.12 46.95 21.91
CA THR A 771 -51.18 45.83 21.97
C THR A 771 -50.57 45.65 23.37
N THR A 772 -50.37 44.40 23.79
CA THR A 772 -49.69 44.08 25.06
C THR A 772 -48.21 44.44 25.02
N ASP A 773 -47.59 44.30 23.85
CA ASP A 773 -46.26 44.81 23.55
C ASP A 773 -46.37 46.20 22.90
N PRO A 774 -45.84 47.27 23.50
CA PRO A 774 -45.95 48.62 22.95
C PRO A 774 -45.11 48.85 21.69
N LEU A 775 -44.29 47.88 21.27
CA LEU A 775 -43.52 47.90 20.02
C LEU A 775 -44.08 46.95 18.95
N ALA A 776 -45.18 46.23 19.24
CA ALA A 776 -45.94 45.48 18.24
C ALA A 776 -46.76 46.42 17.33
N GLU A 777 -46.82 46.12 16.03
CA GLU A 777 -47.68 46.81 15.08
C GLU A 777 -49.10 46.23 15.09
N ILE A 778 -50.10 47.07 14.86
CA ILE A 778 -51.51 46.67 14.76
C ILE A 778 -52.17 47.25 13.50
N THR A 779 -52.81 46.39 12.71
CA THR A 779 -53.59 46.74 11.52
C THR A 779 -55.06 46.39 11.73
N ILE A 780 -55.93 47.40 11.64
CA ILE A 780 -57.37 47.27 11.94
C ILE A 780 -58.21 47.43 10.68
N THR A 781 -59.11 46.48 10.44
CA THR A 781 -60.13 46.53 9.37
C THR A 781 -61.51 46.61 9.99
N GLN A 782 -62.23 47.71 9.73
CA GLN A 782 -63.57 47.94 10.28
C GLN A 782 -64.66 47.18 9.53
N ALA A 783 -65.78 46.93 10.21
CA ALA A 783 -66.98 46.38 9.57
C ALA A 783 -67.56 47.42 8.57
N PRO A 784 -67.89 47.03 7.32
CA PRO A 784 -68.44 47.96 6.33
C PRO A 784 -69.95 48.22 6.51
N MET A 785 -70.65 47.33 7.21
CA MET A 785 -72.08 47.41 7.54
C MET A 785 -72.40 46.46 8.71
N VAL A 786 -73.60 46.59 9.28
CA VAL A 786 -74.16 45.59 10.20
C VAL A 786 -75.32 44.85 9.50
N PRO A 787 -75.41 43.51 9.58
CA PRO A 787 -74.43 42.59 10.16
C PRO A 787 -73.13 42.53 9.34
N GLY A 788 -72.00 42.31 10.03
CA GLY A 788 -70.67 42.34 9.42
C GLY A 788 -69.55 42.03 10.41
N ILE A 789 -68.30 41.98 9.93
CA ILE A 789 -67.11 41.65 10.72
C ILE A 789 -66.06 42.77 10.68
N ALA A 790 -65.39 43.00 11.80
CA ALA A 790 -64.16 43.76 11.93
C ALA A 790 -63.01 42.85 12.39
N THR A 791 -61.77 43.16 12.02
CA THR A 791 -60.58 42.38 12.40
C THR A 791 -59.42 43.28 12.82
N LEU A 792 -58.60 42.78 13.74
CA LEU A 792 -57.39 43.44 14.24
C LEU A 792 -56.24 42.43 14.13
N HIS A 793 -55.31 42.70 13.23
CA HIS A 793 -54.09 41.90 13.06
C HIS A 793 -52.95 42.55 13.82
N VAL A 794 -52.33 41.81 14.73
CA VAL A 794 -51.19 42.26 15.55
C VAL A 794 -49.95 41.49 15.11
N VAL A 795 -48.83 42.19 14.97
CA VAL A 795 -47.51 41.65 14.63
C VAL A 795 -46.53 42.11 15.70
N ALA A 796 -45.77 41.20 16.32
CA ALA A 796 -44.80 41.55 17.37
C ALA A 796 -43.59 42.34 16.83
N GLU A 797 -42.79 42.94 17.73
CA GLU A 797 -41.54 43.66 17.36
C GLU A 797 -40.57 42.76 16.57
N ASP A 798 -40.58 41.45 16.83
CA ASP A 798 -39.78 40.46 16.10
C ASP A 798 -40.18 40.28 14.61
N GLY A 799 -41.34 40.80 14.18
CA GLY A 799 -41.83 40.71 12.80
C GLY A 799 -42.18 39.29 12.33
N VAL A 800 -42.28 38.31 13.24
CA VAL A 800 -42.49 36.89 12.97
C VAL A 800 -43.71 36.34 13.68
N ASN A 801 -43.98 36.78 14.91
CA ASN A 801 -45.15 36.36 15.67
C ASN A 801 -46.35 37.25 15.34
N GLU A 802 -47.46 36.63 14.92
CA GLU A 802 -48.68 37.31 14.48
C GLU A 802 -49.94 36.72 15.14
N LEU A 803 -50.97 37.55 15.36
CA LEU A 803 -52.29 37.12 15.88
C LEU A 803 -53.43 38.00 15.35
N THR A 804 -54.55 37.39 14.98
CA THR A 804 -55.76 38.12 14.53
C THR A 804 -56.91 37.98 15.51
N TYR A 805 -57.50 39.11 15.93
CA TYR A 805 -58.77 39.18 16.65
C TYR A 805 -59.90 39.55 15.69
N THR A 806 -61.10 38.99 15.88
CA THR A 806 -62.29 39.21 15.04
C THR A 806 -63.50 39.56 15.88
N VAL A 807 -64.26 40.59 15.49
CA VAL A 807 -65.51 41.02 16.14
C VAL A 807 -66.64 40.98 15.12
N THR A 808 -67.77 40.36 15.46
CA THR A 808 -68.93 40.19 14.55
C THR A 808 -70.18 40.91 15.08
N PHE A 809 -70.83 41.71 14.25
CA PHE A 809 -71.97 42.57 14.59
C PHE A 809 -73.31 42.05 14.06
N PHE A 810 -74.40 42.24 14.83
CA PHE A 810 -75.78 41.87 14.48
C PHE A 810 -76.82 42.83 15.10
N VAL A 811 -78.05 42.86 14.56
CA VAL A 811 -79.20 43.72 14.96
C VAL A 811 -80.45 42.93 15.35
N VAL A 812 -81.39 43.59 16.04
CA VAL A 812 -82.71 43.07 16.46
C VAL A 812 -83.82 43.25 15.40
N GLY A 813 -84.84 42.38 15.45
CA GLY A 813 -85.99 42.36 14.52
C GLY A 813 -87.13 43.33 14.87
N THR A 814 -87.81 43.83 13.83
CA THR A 814 -88.89 44.83 13.94
C THR A 814 -90.28 44.31 13.54
N ASP A 815 -90.47 42.99 13.37
CA ASP A 815 -91.76 42.42 12.98
C ASP A 815 -92.67 42.22 14.21
N ALA A 816 -93.66 43.09 14.35
CA ALA A 816 -94.67 43.04 15.40
C ALA A 816 -95.95 42.30 14.97
N THR A 817 -95.92 41.50 13.90
CA THR A 817 -97.12 40.76 13.46
C THR A 817 -97.30 39.43 14.19
N LEU A 818 -98.55 38.95 14.21
CA LEU A 818 -98.88 37.55 14.51
C LEU A 818 -98.79 36.72 13.22
N ALA A 819 -98.17 35.55 13.29
CA ALA A 819 -98.28 34.50 12.28
C ALA A 819 -99.59 33.72 12.39
N ASP A 820 -100.21 33.70 13.58
CA ASP A 820 -101.50 33.05 13.84
C ASP A 820 -102.23 33.75 15.00
N LEU A 821 -103.56 33.76 14.95
CA LEU A 821 -104.45 34.25 16.01
C LEU A 821 -105.57 33.22 16.20
N THR A 822 -105.78 32.81 17.44
CA THR A 822 -106.66 31.69 17.81
C THR A 822 -107.69 32.08 18.86
N THR A 823 -108.79 31.33 18.91
CA THR A 823 -109.86 31.37 19.90
C THR A 823 -110.13 29.94 20.38
N ASP A 824 -110.06 29.70 21.69
CA ASP A 824 -109.98 28.37 22.32
C ASP A 824 -108.91 27.45 21.67
N GLY A 825 -107.81 28.04 21.19
CA GLY A 825 -106.71 27.34 20.53
C GLY A 825 -106.97 26.94 19.07
N VAL A 826 -108.08 27.37 18.46
CA VAL A 826 -108.37 27.19 17.03
C VAL A 826 -108.18 28.52 16.30
N THR A 827 -107.42 28.54 15.20
CA THR A 827 -107.19 29.73 14.37
C THR A 827 -108.50 30.43 13.96
N VAL A 828 -108.54 31.74 14.13
CA VAL A 828 -109.64 32.61 13.72
C VAL A 828 -109.81 32.52 12.20
N ALA A 829 -111.01 32.18 11.75
CA ALA A 829 -111.28 31.92 10.34
C ALA A 829 -111.03 33.17 9.47
N GLY A 830 -110.08 33.08 8.55
CA GLY A 830 -109.68 34.21 7.70
C GLY A 830 -108.65 35.15 8.34
N PHE A 831 -107.91 34.70 9.37
CA PHE A 831 -106.79 35.45 9.92
C PHE A 831 -105.75 35.85 8.85
N ASP A 832 -105.37 37.12 8.88
CA ASP A 832 -104.30 37.74 8.09
C ASP A 832 -103.42 38.58 9.04
N PRO A 833 -102.09 38.41 9.05
CA PRO A 833 -101.17 39.22 9.87
C PRO A 833 -101.36 40.75 9.73
N LEU A 834 -101.94 41.23 8.62
CA LEU A 834 -102.20 42.64 8.34
C LEU A 834 -103.60 43.13 8.72
N VAL A 835 -104.49 42.27 9.24
CA VAL A 835 -105.84 42.63 9.70
C VAL A 835 -105.93 42.60 11.23
N ASP A 836 -106.48 43.68 11.81
CA ASP A 836 -106.29 44.05 13.23
C ASP A 836 -107.55 43.86 14.10
N TYR A 837 -108.69 43.55 13.48
CA TYR A 837 -109.98 43.34 14.16
C TYR A 837 -110.73 42.19 13.50
N TYR A 838 -111.16 41.24 14.33
CA TYR A 838 -111.93 40.06 13.94
C TYR A 838 -113.21 40.00 14.75
N GLU A 839 -114.28 39.52 14.14
CA GLU A 839 -115.47 39.11 14.87
C GLU A 839 -115.51 37.59 14.91
N VAL A 840 -115.63 37.04 16.11
CA VAL A 840 -115.69 35.61 16.39
C VAL A 840 -116.92 35.34 17.25
N ASP A 841 -117.40 34.13 17.22
CA ASP A 841 -118.81 33.92 17.02
C ASP A 841 -119.22 32.75 17.93
N VAL A 842 -119.87 33.05 19.07
CA VAL A 842 -120.08 32.13 20.22
C VAL A 842 -121.54 31.69 20.38
N TYR A 843 -121.91 30.48 20.83
CA TYR A 843 -123.35 30.15 20.96
C TYR A 843 -123.94 30.59 22.32
N GLU A 844 -125.24 30.97 22.37
CA GLU A 844 -125.89 31.37 23.62
C GLU A 844 -125.89 30.22 24.65
N GLY A 845 -125.11 30.39 25.72
CA GLY A 845 -124.93 29.40 26.79
C GLY A 845 -123.54 28.75 26.84
N GLU A 846 -122.72 28.93 25.80
CA GLU A 846 -121.31 28.51 25.80
C GLU A 846 -120.44 29.46 26.66
N PRO A 847 -119.29 29.00 27.17
CA PRO A 847 -118.35 29.86 27.88
C PRO A 847 -117.72 30.92 26.96
N ILE A 848 -117.17 31.96 27.57
CA ILE A 848 -116.40 33.01 26.86
C ILE A 848 -115.11 32.37 26.30
N PRO A 849 -114.86 32.38 24.98
CA PRO A 849 -113.66 31.76 24.42
C PRO A 849 -112.39 32.52 24.81
N VAL A 850 -111.29 31.78 24.94
CA VAL A 850 -109.98 32.29 25.33
C VAL A 850 -109.14 32.51 24.08
N ILE A 851 -108.72 33.74 23.81
CA ILE A 851 -107.85 34.04 22.66
C ILE A 851 -106.38 33.83 22.99
N ASP A 852 -105.57 33.50 21.98
CA ASP A 852 -104.11 33.63 22.01
C ASP A 852 -103.57 33.71 20.58
N GLY A 853 -102.39 34.30 20.36
CA GLY A 853 -101.75 34.35 19.04
C GLY A 853 -100.30 33.88 19.07
N THR A 854 -99.72 33.52 17.92
CA THR A 854 -98.29 33.21 17.76
C THR A 854 -97.61 34.32 16.96
N THR A 855 -96.49 34.86 17.42
CA THR A 855 -95.76 35.95 16.75
C THR A 855 -95.04 35.47 15.48
N SER A 856 -94.93 36.35 14.48
CA SER A 856 -94.20 36.08 13.23
C SER A 856 -92.69 35.98 13.45
N ASP A 857 -92.14 36.92 14.23
CA ASP A 857 -90.79 36.82 14.77
C ASP A 857 -90.81 35.96 16.05
N PRO A 858 -90.04 34.86 16.13
CA PRO A 858 -89.92 34.04 17.34
C PRO A 858 -89.30 34.77 18.55
N LEU A 859 -88.70 35.95 18.35
CA LEU A 859 -88.10 36.80 19.38
C LEU A 859 -88.98 38.01 19.75
N ALA A 860 -90.10 38.21 19.05
CA ALA A 860 -91.13 39.17 19.47
C ALA A 860 -91.90 38.64 20.70
N THR A 861 -92.56 39.56 21.42
CA THR A 861 -93.32 39.25 22.64
C THR A 861 -94.80 39.58 22.48
N LYS A 862 -95.66 38.78 23.12
CA LYS A 862 -97.12 38.95 23.10
C LYS A 862 -97.68 39.18 24.50
N ALA A 863 -98.70 40.02 24.60
CA ALA A 863 -99.51 40.24 25.80
C ALA A 863 -100.99 40.11 25.45
N VAL A 864 -101.72 39.24 26.16
CA VAL A 864 -103.10 38.89 25.84
C VAL A 864 -104.05 39.36 26.94
N THR A 865 -105.12 40.03 26.55
CA THR A 865 -106.24 40.44 27.41
C THR A 865 -107.49 39.68 26.97
N GLN A 866 -108.05 38.87 27.87
CA GLN A 866 -109.25 38.07 27.56
C GLN A 866 -110.53 38.89 27.69
N ALA A 867 -111.55 38.53 26.89
CA ALA A 867 -112.89 39.04 27.07
C ALA A 867 -113.46 38.59 28.43
N THR A 868 -114.13 39.50 29.14
CA THR A 868 -114.75 39.20 30.45
C THR A 868 -116.25 38.95 30.39
N ALA A 869 -116.83 39.03 29.18
CA ALA A 869 -118.23 38.74 28.88
C ALA A 869 -118.37 38.44 27.37
N VAL A 870 -119.45 37.77 26.99
CA VAL A 870 -119.94 37.71 25.61
C VAL A 870 -121.37 38.30 25.58
N PRO A 871 -121.69 39.24 24.68
CA PRO A 871 -120.77 39.88 23.74
C PRO A 871 -119.74 40.78 24.43
N GLY A 872 -118.52 40.84 23.85
CA GLY A 872 -117.38 41.57 24.43
C GLY A 872 -116.06 41.26 23.73
N GLU A 873 -115.03 42.07 23.99
CA GLU A 873 -113.75 42.03 23.26
C GLU A 873 -112.59 41.48 24.09
N GLY A 874 -111.71 40.70 23.44
CA GLY A 874 -110.35 40.42 23.89
C GLY A 874 -109.32 41.01 22.91
N THR A 875 -108.08 41.19 23.35
CA THR A 875 -106.98 41.71 22.51
C THR A 875 -105.66 40.96 22.69
N VAL A 876 -104.90 40.83 21.60
CA VAL A 876 -103.49 40.39 21.60
C VAL A 876 -102.62 41.55 21.14
N LEU A 877 -101.82 42.11 22.05
CA LEU A 877 -100.78 43.10 21.74
C LEU A 877 -99.46 42.36 21.50
N VAL A 878 -98.90 42.49 20.30
CA VAL A 878 -97.54 42.06 19.97
C VAL A 878 -96.60 43.26 20.02
N THR A 879 -95.40 43.04 20.54
CA THR A 879 -94.26 43.96 20.46
C THR A 879 -93.11 43.22 19.77
N ALA A 880 -92.51 43.81 18.74
CA ALA A 880 -91.35 43.25 18.05
C ALA A 880 -90.13 43.10 19.00
N GLN A 881 -89.07 42.42 18.53
CA GLN A 881 -87.83 42.31 19.30
C GLN A 881 -87.20 43.69 19.61
N ASP A 882 -87.43 44.70 18.76
CA ASP A 882 -87.05 46.10 18.98
C ASP A 882 -87.72 46.79 20.19
N GLY A 883 -88.70 46.15 20.82
CA GLY A 883 -89.36 46.64 22.04
C GLY A 883 -90.26 47.87 21.86
N THR A 884 -90.44 48.37 20.63
CA THR A 884 -91.12 49.66 20.36
C THR A 884 -92.13 49.60 19.22
N THR A 885 -91.90 48.79 18.19
CA THR A 885 -92.88 48.48 17.15
C THR A 885 -93.94 47.57 17.76
N GLN A 886 -95.18 48.02 17.78
CA GLN A 886 -96.31 47.32 18.41
C GLN A 886 -97.50 47.21 17.47
N LYS A 887 -98.24 46.12 17.60
CA LYS A 887 -99.50 45.88 16.88
C LYS A 887 -100.51 45.15 17.75
N THR A 888 -101.77 45.60 17.73
CA THR A 888 -102.86 45.00 18.50
C THR A 888 -103.85 44.33 17.58
N TYR A 889 -104.21 43.09 17.90
CA TYR A 889 -105.27 42.34 17.25
C TYR A 889 -106.44 42.20 18.21
N THR A 890 -107.61 42.75 17.86
CA THR A 890 -108.84 42.64 18.65
C THR A 890 -109.71 41.50 18.12
N VAL A 891 -110.26 40.71 19.03
CA VAL A 891 -111.32 39.73 18.73
C VAL A 891 -112.57 40.16 19.48
N HIS A 892 -113.60 40.59 18.73
CA HIS A 892 -114.93 40.86 19.26
C HIS A 892 -115.75 39.58 19.25
N PHE A 893 -116.22 39.14 20.42
CA PHE A 893 -117.11 37.99 20.52
C PHE A 893 -118.56 38.39 20.27
N ASN A 894 -119.01 38.14 19.06
CA ASN A 894 -120.39 37.97 18.60
C ASN A 894 -120.93 36.58 19.00
N LEU A 895 -121.97 36.06 18.31
CA LEU A 895 -122.67 34.81 18.64
C LEU A 895 -122.91 33.74 17.41
N ILE A 896 -121.89 33.10 16.63
CA ILE A 896 -121.90 32.12 15.37
C ILE A 896 -120.78 30.91 14.95
N THR A 897 -119.90 30.77 13.82
CA THR A 897 -119.11 29.46 13.27
C THR A 897 -117.85 29.38 12.16
N GLY A 898 -116.88 28.34 12.00
CA GLY A 898 -116.00 27.89 10.74
C GLY A 898 -114.60 26.95 10.70
N ILE A 899 -114.08 26.16 9.61
CA ILE A 899 -112.76 25.24 9.47
C ILE A 899 -112.17 24.47 8.07
N TYR A 900 -110.87 23.88 7.92
CA TYR A 900 -110.15 22.73 7.02
C TYR A 900 -109.04 22.91 5.79
N ASP A 901 -108.13 22.04 5.08
CA ASP A 901 -107.30 20.68 5.03
C ASP A 901 -106.28 20.32 3.72
N GLU A 902 -105.25 19.32 3.58
CA GLU A 902 -104.27 18.92 2.36
C GLU A 902 -103.25 17.57 2.27
N ALA A 903 -102.35 17.23 1.21
CA ALA A 903 -101.54 15.91 0.86
C ALA A 903 -100.07 15.77 0.05
N GLU A 904 -99.47 14.55 -0.43
CA GLU A 904 -98.03 14.23 -1.04
C GLU A 904 -97.63 12.94 -2.04
N SER A 905 -96.33 12.43 -2.33
CA SER A 905 -95.75 11.65 -3.58
C SER A 905 -94.46 10.61 -3.59
N GLN A 906 -93.89 9.98 -4.74
CA GLN A 906 -92.61 9.07 -4.92
C GLN A 906 -91.92 8.57 -6.35
N ILE A 907 -91.00 7.49 -6.50
CA ILE A 907 -89.93 7.17 -7.62
C ILE A 907 -89.54 5.64 -8.11
N SER A 908 -88.64 5.30 -9.15
CA SER A 908 -88.25 3.88 -9.72
C SER A 908 -86.88 3.54 -10.59
N ILE A 909 -86.62 2.34 -11.27
CA ILE A 909 -85.35 1.84 -12.07
C ILE A 909 -85.44 0.71 -13.23
N TYR A 910 -84.36 0.18 -13.97
CA TYR A 910 -84.49 -0.77 -15.18
C TYR A 910 -83.34 -1.71 -15.78
N PRO A 911 -83.66 -2.71 -16.67
CA PRO A 911 -84.94 -3.40 -16.80
C PRO A 911 -85.07 -4.42 -15.68
N ASN A 912 -86.26 -4.46 -15.08
CA ASN A 912 -86.52 -5.21 -13.87
C ASN A 912 -87.96 -5.72 -13.89
N PRO A 913 -88.20 -7.03 -14.11
CA PRO A 913 -87.23 -8.12 -14.22
C PRO A 913 -86.33 -8.08 -15.48
N VAL A 914 -85.19 -8.76 -15.41
CA VAL A 914 -84.25 -9.04 -16.50
C VAL A 914 -84.28 -10.53 -16.89
N THR A 915 -84.03 -10.87 -18.15
CA THR A 915 -83.88 -12.26 -18.61
C THR A 915 -82.44 -12.61 -18.94
N GLU A 916 -81.81 -11.94 -19.91
CA GLU A 916 -80.40 -12.21 -20.29
C GLU A 916 -79.45 -11.03 -20.06
N ARG A 917 -79.92 -9.78 -20.19
CA ARG A 917 -79.05 -8.59 -20.27
C ARG A 917 -79.55 -7.42 -19.41
N LEU A 918 -78.67 -6.91 -18.55
CA LEU A 918 -78.91 -5.88 -17.52
C LEU A 918 -78.26 -4.53 -17.90
N MET A 919 -78.80 -3.41 -17.40
CA MET A 919 -78.30 -2.02 -17.56
C MET A 919 -78.46 -1.23 -16.25
N VAL A 920 -77.89 -0.01 -16.16
CA VAL A 920 -78.07 0.94 -15.03
C VAL A 920 -78.13 2.38 -15.56
N SER A 921 -79.11 3.16 -15.10
CA SER A 921 -79.32 4.58 -15.47
C SER A 921 -79.12 5.52 -14.27
N GLY A 922 -78.88 6.81 -14.54
CA GLY A 922 -78.67 7.85 -13.54
C GLY A 922 -77.23 8.00 -13.05
N LEU A 923 -76.26 7.37 -13.72
CA LEU A 923 -74.84 7.40 -13.34
C LEU A 923 -74.08 8.48 -14.12
N THR A 924 -73.07 9.06 -13.47
CA THR A 924 -72.25 10.18 -13.99
C THR A 924 -70.82 9.79 -14.35
N GLY A 925 -70.55 8.48 -14.52
CA GLY A 925 -69.25 7.94 -14.92
C GLY A 925 -69.29 6.43 -15.08
N THR A 926 -68.13 5.77 -15.01
CA THR A 926 -68.09 4.32 -14.72
C THR A 926 -68.32 4.07 -13.23
N ALA A 927 -68.80 2.87 -12.92
CA ALA A 927 -69.09 2.40 -11.58
C ALA A 927 -68.67 0.94 -11.42
N HIS A 928 -68.30 0.53 -10.22
CA HIS A 928 -68.14 -0.89 -9.92
C HIS A 928 -69.53 -1.48 -9.62
N LEU A 929 -69.95 -2.47 -10.41
CA LEU A 929 -71.16 -3.24 -10.16
C LEU A 929 -70.82 -4.56 -9.48
N ARG A 930 -71.37 -4.76 -8.29
CA ARG A 930 -71.40 -6.05 -7.62
C ARG A 930 -72.81 -6.60 -7.64
N ILE A 931 -73.02 -7.76 -8.28
CA ILE A 931 -74.29 -8.48 -8.22
C ILE A 931 -74.15 -9.57 -7.17
N VAL A 932 -75.02 -9.51 -6.16
CA VAL A 932 -75.10 -10.53 -5.10
C VAL A 932 -76.46 -11.22 -5.10
N ASN A 933 -76.45 -12.51 -4.76
CA ASN A 933 -77.69 -13.28 -4.54
C ASN A 933 -78.33 -12.95 -3.17
N LEU A 934 -79.46 -13.58 -2.86
CA LEU A 934 -80.19 -13.37 -1.60
C LEU A 934 -79.43 -13.75 -0.31
N VAL A 935 -78.40 -14.60 -0.38
CA VAL A 935 -77.55 -14.97 0.78
C VAL A 935 -76.23 -14.18 0.83
N GLY A 936 -75.99 -13.30 -0.15
CA GLY A 936 -74.86 -12.38 -0.20
C GLY A 936 -73.68 -12.83 -1.06
N ASP A 937 -73.72 -14.01 -1.69
CA ASP A 937 -72.63 -14.48 -2.56
C ASP A 937 -72.47 -13.55 -3.77
N GLN A 938 -71.23 -13.16 -4.06
CA GLN A 938 -70.91 -12.47 -5.29
C GLN A 938 -71.00 -13.43 -6.48
N VAL A 939 -71.97 -13.17 -7.36
CA VAL A 939 -72.24 -13.98 -8.55
C VAL A 939 -71.82 -13.29 -9.85
N PHE A 940 -71.61 -11.97 -9.80
CA PHE A 940 -70.91 -11.19 -10.84
C PHE A 940 -70.21 -9.99 -10.19
N PHE A 941 -69.06 -9.61 -10.74
CA PHE A 941 -68.36 -8.37 -10.43
C PHE A 941 -67.61 -7.88 -11.66
N GLY A 942 -67.66 -6.57 -11.90
CA GLY A 942 -66.95 -5.88 -12.97
C GLY A 942 -67.23 -4.38 -12.95
N GLU A 943 -66.44 -3.62 -13.70
CA GLU A 943 -66.69 -2.21 -13.94
C GLU A 943 -67.71 -2.03 -15.08
N VAL A 944 -68.61 -1.04 -14.94
CA VAL A 944 -69.72 -0.79 -15.87
C VAL A 944 -69.87 0.71 -16.13
N ALA A 945 -70.17 1.08 -17.37
CA ALA A 945 -70.62 2.41 -17.74
C ALA A 945 -72.16 2.54 -17.65
N ASN A 946 -72.66 3.78 -17.56
CA ASN A 946 -74.09 4.07 -17.63
C ASN A 946 -74.71 3.44 -18.90
N ASN A 947 -75.78 2.66 -18.73
CA ASN A 947 -76.49 1.88 -19.75
C ASN A 947 -75.66 0.81 -20.51
N GLN A 948 -74.51 0.36 -20.00
CA GLN A 948 -73.76 -0.76 -20.58
C GLN A 948 -74.50 -2.10 -20.40
N GLU A 949 -74.52 -2.95 -21.42
CA GLU A 949 -75.09 -4.30 -21.34
C GLU A 949 -74.19 -5.28 -20.57
N ILE A 950 -74.81 -6.09 -19.70
CA ILE A 950 -74.15 -7.13 -18.91
C ILE A 950 -74.86 -8.47 -19.14
N ILE A 951 -74.16 -9.47 -19.68
CA ILE A 951 -74.72 -10.78 -20.03
C ILE A 951 -74.73 -11.70 -18.80
N LEU A 952 -75.92 -12.21 -18.44
CA LEU A 952 -76.18 -12.95 -17.20
C LEU A 952 -76.59 -14.42 -17.44
N ASN A 953 -76.06 -15.05 -18.49
CA ASN A 953 -76.54 -16.36 -18.97
C ASN A 953 -76.07 -17.55 -18.10
N SER A 954 -75.11 -17.33 -17.19
CA SER A 954 -74.67 -18.29 -16.16
C SER A 954 -75.49 -18.21 -14.86
N LEU A 955 -76.34 -17.19 -14.70
CA LEU A 955 -77.15 -16.97 -13.50
C LEU A 955 -78.51 -17.69 -13.59
N LYS A 956 -78.89 -18.36 -12.51
CA LYS A 956 -80.22 -18.96 -12.33
C LYS A 956 -81.27 -17.89 -12.04
N GLU A 957 -82.52 -18.18 -12.38
CA GLU A 957 -83.71 -17.42 -11.98
C GLU A 957 -83.71 -17.11 -10.48
N GLY A 958 -84.03 -15.88 -10.09
CA GLY A 958 -84.00 -15.46 -8.68
C GLY A 958 -83.95 -13.95 -8.47
N LEU A 959 -83.95 -13.53 -7.20
CA LEU A 959 -83.77 -12.13 -6.81
C LEU A 959 -82.28 -11.82 -6.58
N TYR A 960 -81.82 -10.70 -7.12
CA TYR A 960 -80.46 -10.19 -6.99
C TYR A 960 -80.48 -8.71 -6.59
N PHE A 961 -79.38 -8.26 -5.97
CA PHE A 961 -79.18 -6.83 -5.70
C PHE A 961 -78.02 -6.30 -6.54
N GLY A 962 -78.28 -5.25 -7.30
CA GLY A 962 -77.23 -4.44 -7.91
C GLY A 962 -76.76 -3.41 -6.90
N LYS A 963 -75.56 -3.61 -6.35
CA LYS A 963 -74.87 -2.58 -5.57
C LYS A 963 -73.97 -1.78 -6.50
N ILE A 964 -74.31 -0.51 -6.68
CA ILE A 964 -73.64 0.40 -7.60
C ILE A 964 -72.81 1.37 -6.76
N GLN A 965 -71.48 1.32 -6.93
CA GLN A 965 -70.56 2.28 -6.36
C GLN A 965 -69.99 3.14 -7.49
N GLN A 966 -70.42 4.40 -7.57
CA GLN A 966 -69.81 5.38 -8.47
C GLN A 966 -68.41 5.75 -7.95
N GLN A 967 -67.52 6.25 -8.83
CA GLN A 967 -66.15 6.60 -8.43
C GLN A 967 -66.07 7.64 -7.29
N ASN A 968 -67.11 8.46 -7.09
CA ASN A 968 -67.22 9.40 -5.97
C ASN A 968 -67.57 8.74 -4.61
N GLY A 969 -67.69 7.41 -4.54
CA GLY A 969 -68.02 6.66 -3.33
C GLY A 969 -69.52 6.59 -2.98
N THR A 970 -70.40 7.25 -3.72
CA THR A 970 -71.86 7.16 -3.47
C THR A 970 -72.37 5.75 -3.81
N ASN A 971 -73.05 5.14 -2.83
CA ASN A 971 -73.54 3.76 -2.91
C ASN A 971 -75.07 3.72 -3.04
N THR A 972 -75.58 3.44 -4.25
CA THR A 972 -77.00 3.16 -4.46
C THR A 972 -77.21 1.66 -4.58
N THR A 973 -78.11 1.10 -3.78
CA THR A 973 -78.53 -0.30 -3.88
C THR A 973 -79.92 -0.36 -4.51
N VAL A 974 -80.07 -1.07 -5.63
CA VAL A 974 -81.40 -1.35 -6.18
C VAL A 974 -81.61 -2.85 -6.42
N LYS A 975 -82.81 -3.29 -6.08
CA LYS A 975 -83.29 -4.68 -6.13
C LYS A 975 -83.76 -5.02 -7.53
N PHE A 976 -83.30 -6.13 -8.11
CA PHE A 976 -83.82 -6.62 -9.40
C PHE A 976 -84.06 -8.14 -9.43
N ILE A 977 -84.95 -8.58 -10.33
CA ILE A 977 -85.34 -9.99 -10.51
C ILE A 977 -84.73 -10.50 -11.82
N LYS A 978 -84.01 -11.62 -11.77
CA LYS A 978 -83.65 -12.45 -12.93
C LYS A 978 -84.77 -13.47 -13.16
N LYS A 979 -85.35 -13.44 -14.35
CA LYS A 979 -86.21 -14.48 -14.95
C LYS A 979 -85.41 -15.28 -15.99
#